data_AF-A0A0G1PBV8-F1
#
_entry.id   AF-A0A0G1PBV8-F1
#
_cell.length_a   1.000
_cell.length_b   1.000
_cell.length_c   1.000
_cell.angle_alpha   90.00
_cell.angle_beta   90.00
_cell.angle_gamma   90.00
#
_symmetry.space_group_name_H-M   'P 1'
#
loop_
_entity.id
_entity.type
_entity.pdbx_description
1 polymer ?
#
loop_
_entity_poly.entity_id
_entity_poly.type
_entity_poly.pdbx_seq_one_letter_code
_entity_poly.pdbx_strand_id
1 'polypeptide(L)'
;MNATELARRLKMNTKELLAKLPELGFDIGKRAIKVDDKLVDKIIMAVEEDRRQKKIEQKEKQVKEVKLHDKDAQADEPNKMEIKIPEVVVVKDLAEKLSLPVTKVIAELMKNGIMSSLNERIDFETASIIGEDLGFKISKLNAEETAAQAQIVQDVKLKEILNNESQNNLVSRPPVVIVMGHVDHGKTKLLDAIRETNMVDKESGGITQHIGAYQVEKENKKITFLDTPGHEAFKSMRARGSKIADVAIIVVAADEGLKPQTLEVIDLVQKENLPFVIAINKIDKEGADIDRVKKELSEINIIPEDWGGKAICVPISAKQKLNIPELLDTVLLVADMEEFKANPKRDAVGTIIESHIDKAEGPVATILIQSGTLRIGDMIVTGQTAGKIKAMRNYLNQDLKEAGPSTPVKILGLKHSPEVGDIVEVTKDRKKIKLIVKQNNYQKSMPAPKLDQPDQGEEDEERAEIPALNITLKTDVLGSQEALLETFEKFKDPEVKLNVIKKGLGNITDVDVLDSQTAKGIILAFRVKTVASAEELARDTKVPILYFDIIYKLLEEVEERLKKLLSPQIVRTELGKILVLAIFKTNKDGMILGGRVMEGRVKNQTKIKVIRNGAIVTRGDLIGLQSGKEEVTEVLQGQECGLRFKGRGVIEVNDTLEIYEEKMQTKKFGAKD
;
A
#
# COMPACT_ATOMS: atom_id res chain seq x y z
N MET A 1 -64.59 2.72 -28.90
CA MET A 1 -63.72 1.52 -28.83
C MET A 1 -64.42 0.41 -28.05
N ASN A 2 -64.20 -0.87 -28.40
CA ASN A 2 -64.78 -1.99 -27.64
C ASN A 2 -64.07 -2.14 -26.29
N ALA A 3 -64.80 -2.33 -25.18
CA ALA A 3 -64.23 -2.36 -23.84
C ALA A 3 -63.17 -3.46 -23.67
N THR A 4 -63.34 -4.59 -24.37
CA THR A 4 -62.37 -5.69 -24.40
C THR A 4 -61.06 -5.32 -25.10
N GLU A 5 -61.13 -4.47 -26.12
CA GLU A 5 -59.97 -4.02 -26.87
C GLU A 5 -59.16 -2.98 -26.08
N LEU A 6 -59.87 -2.09 -25.37
CA LEU A 6 -59.27 -1.15 -24.43
C LEU A 6 -58.56 -1.88 -23.27
N ALA A 7 -59.20 -2.91 -22.71
CA ALA A 7 -58.61 -3.74 -21.66
C ALA A 7 -57.34 -4.47 -22.13
N ARG A 8 -57.34 -4.98 -23.37
CA ARG A 8 -56.15 -5.59 -23.97
C ARG A 8 -55.00 -4.59 -24.13
N ARG A 9 -55.29 -3.36 -24.55
CA ARG A 9 -54.28 -2.30 -24.70
C ARG A 9 -53.66 -1.91 -23.35
N LEU A 10 -54.47 -1.89 -22.29
CA LEU A 10 -54.04 -1.64 -20.91
C LEU A 10 -53.46 -2.87 -20.19
N LYS A 11 -53.36 -4.01 -20.89
CA LYS A 11 -52.90 -5.31 -20.37
C LYS A 11 -53.62 -5.69 -19.07
N MET A 12 -54.95 -5.63 -19.06
CA MET A 12 -55.78 -6.02 -17.93
C MET A 12 -57.06 -6.73 -18.40
N ASN A 13 -57.74 -7.43 -17.49
CA ASN A 13 -59.00 -8.10 -17.83
C ASN A 13 -60.14 -7.09 -17.97
N THR A 14 -61.07 -7.31 -18.90
CA THR A 14 -62.21 -6.41 -19.17
C THR A 14 -63.07 -6.18 -17.93
N LYS A 15 -63.29 -7.22 -17.12
CA LYS A 15 -64.04 -7.10 -15.85
C LYS A 15 -63.30 -6.24 -14.82
N GLU A 16 -61.97 -6.31 -14.80
CA GLU A 16 -61.13 -5.52 -13.88
C GLU A 16 -61.09 -4.05 -14.30
N LEU A 17 -60.98 -3.80 -15.62
CA LEU A 17 -61.06 -2.45 -16.17
C LEU A 17 -62.39 -1.80 -15.81
N LEU A 18 -63.52 -2.44 -16.13
CA LEU A 18 -64.86 -1.89 -15.88
C LEU A 18 -65.18 -1.70 -14.38
N ALA A 19 -64.48 -2.40 -13.48
CA ALA A 19 -64.59 -2.18 -12.04
C ALA A 19 -63.78 -0.97 -11.55
N LYS A 20 -62.65 -0.67 -12.19
CA LYS A 20 -61.76 0.45 -11.84
C LYS A 20 -62.17 1.80 -12.44
N LEU A 21 -62.88 1.81 -13.58
CA LEU A 21 -63.29 3.06 -14.23
C LEU A 21 -64.11 4.00 -13.31
N PRO A 22 -65.08 3.51 -12.51
CA PRO A 22 -65.80 4.36 -11.55
C PRO A 22 -64.89 4.93 -10.45
N GLU A 23 -63.90 4.18 -9.98
CA GLU A 23 -62.93 4.65 -8.97
C GLU A 23 -62.06 5.80 -9.51
N LEU A 24 -61.79 5.79 -10.83
CA LEU A 24 -61.04 6.82 -11.54
C LEU A 24 -61.92 7.98 -12.03
N GLY A 25 -63.19 8.03 -11.60
CA GLY A 25 -64.11 9.13 -11.92
C GLY A 25 -64.80 9.03 -13.28
N PHE A 26 -64.73 7.88 -13.96
CA PHE A 26 -65.44 7.64 -15.22
C PHE A 26 -66.72 6.83 -14.98
N ASP A 27 -67.88 7.44 -15.20
CA ASP A 27 -69.18 6.78 -15.03
C ASP A 27 -69.53 5.94 -16.27
N ILE A 28 -68.92 4.76 -16.34
CA ILE A 28 -69.17 3.76 -17.39
C ILE A 28 -69.77 2.54 -16.69
N GLY A 29 -71.02 2.21 -17.04
CA GLY A 29 -71.75 1.11 -16.41
C GLY A 29 -71.00 -0.23 -16.49
N LYS A 30 -71.09 -1.04 -15.43
CA LYS A 30 -70.32 -2.30 -15.24
C LYS A 30 -70.51 -3.37 -16.33
N ARG A 31 -71.44 -3.18 -17.28
CA ARG A 31 -71.71 -4.07 -18.42
C ARG A 31 -71.55 -3.35 -19.78
N ALA A 32 -70.92 -2.19 -19.82
CA ALA A 32 -70.74 -1.43 -21.05
C ALA A 32 -69.87 -2.20 -22.05
N ILE A 33 -70.38 -2.37 -23.27
CA ILE A 33 -69.70 -3.10 -24.35
C ILE A 33 -68.82 -2.15 -25.16
N LYS A 34 -69.20 -0.87 -25.29
CA LYS A 34 -68.44 0.15 -26.01
C LYS A 34 -68.17 1.36 -25.11
N VAL A 35 -66.96 1.89 -25.20
CA VAL A 35 -66.52 3.15 -24.57
C VAL A 35 -66.37 4.21 -25.65
N ASP A 36 -66.83 5.44 -25.37
CA ASP A 36 -66.68 6.57 -26.28
C ASP A 36 -65.21 6.85 -26.58
N ASP A 37 -64.85 6.96 -27.86
CA ASP A 37 -63.47 7.14 -28.33
C ASP A 37 -62.84 8.42 -27.78
N LYS A 38 -63.63 9.46 -27.45
CA LYS A 38 -63.10 10.69 -26.81
C LYS A 38 -62.70 10.49 -25.35
N LEU A 39 -63.24 9.49 -24.68
CA LEU A 39 -62.93 9.15 -23.28
C LEU A 39 -61.82 8.10 -23.17
N VAL A 40 -61.56 7.34 -24.24
CA VAL A 40 -60.55 6.28 -24.27
C VAL A 40 -59.16 6.78 -23.88
N ASP A 41 -58.71 7.89 -24.46
CA ASP A 41 -57.35 8.41 -24.18
C ASP A 41 -57.23 8.93 -22.74
N LYS A 42 -58.28 9.58 -22.22
CA LYS A 42 -58.32 10.04 -20.83
C LYS A 42 -58.31 8.87 -19.85
N ILE A 43 -59.02 7.79 -20.17
CA ILE A 43 -59.04 6.57 -19.38
C ILE A 43 -57.66 5.90 -19.36
N ILE A 44 -56.98 5.85 -20.52
CA ILE A 44 -55.63 5.27 -20.58
C ILE A 44 -54.66 6.05 -19.70
N MET A 45 -54.67 7.38 -19.79
CA MET A 45 -53.81 8.23 -18.96
C MET A 45 -54.11 8.06 -17.46
N ALA A 46 -55.39 8.08 -17.07
CA ALA A 46 -55.79 7.94 -15.66
C ALA A 46 -55.40 6.57 -15.07
N VAL A 47 -55.54 5.49 -15.86
CA VAL A 47 -55.16 4.14 -15.44
C VAL A 47 -53.64 3.98 -15.33
N GLU A 48 -52.87 4.65 -16.17
CA GLU A 48 -51.41 4.66 -16.09
C GLU A 48 -50.90 5.48 -14.90
N GLU A 49 -51.53 6.62 -14.58
CA GLU A 49 -51.22 7.41 -13.39
C GLU A 49 -51.51 6.65 -12.09
N ASP A 50 -52.69 6.02 -11.96
CA ASP A 50 -53.03 5.18 -10.79
C ASP A 50 -52.04 4.02 -10.60
N ARG A 51 -51.60 3.38 -11.69
CA ARG A 51 -50.55 2.34 -11.63
C ARG A 51 -49.21 2.91 -11.18
N ARG A 52 -48.86 4.12 -11.58
CA ARG A 52 -47.62 4.79 -11.16
C ARG A 52 -47.68 5.14 -9.68
N GLN A 53 -48.80 5.65 -9.19
CA GLN A 53 -49.00 6.00 -7.78
C GLN A 53 -48.97 4.76 -6.87
N LYS A 54 -49.66 3.68 -7.25
CA LYS A 54 -49.61 2.40 -6.51
C LYS A 54 -48.22 1.77 -6.48
N LYS A 55 -47.42 1.93 -7.54
CA LYS A 55 -46.00 1.49 -7.53
C LYS A 55 -45.14 2.32 -6.59
N ILE A 56 -45.41 3.61 -6.44
CA ILE A 56 -44.71 4.47 -5.48
C ILE A 56 -45.12 4.09 -4.06
N GLU A 57 -46.41 3.92 -3.76
CA GLU A 57 -46.89 3.45 -2.46
C GLU A 57 -46.39 2.05 -2.10
N GLN A 58 -46.28 1.12 -3.07
CA GLN A 58 -45.71 -0.20 -2.84
C GLN A 58 -44.20 -0.13 -2.54
N LYS A 59 -43.46 0.76 -3.22
CA LYS A 59 -42.05 1.02 -2.89
C LYS A 59 -41.92 1.64 -1.50
N GLU A 60 -42.79 2.57 -1.12
CA GLU A 60 -42.80 3.15 0.22
C GLU A 60 -43.17 2.13 1.31
N LYS A 61 -44.09 1.20 1.02
CA LYS A 61 -44.42 0.08 1.92
C LYS A 61 -43.28 -0.93 2.03
N GLN A 62 -42.59 -1.27 0.94
CA GLN A 62 -41.38 -2.11 0.98
C GLN A 62 -40.25 -1.42 1.76
N VAL A 63 -40.06 -0.11 1.60
CA VAL A 63 -39.09 0.66 2.40
C VAL A 63 -39.50 0.71 3.88
N LYS A 64 -40.80 0.69 4.21
CA LYS A 64 -41.29 0.59 5.59
C LYS A 64 -41.14 -0.82 6.18
N GLU A 65 -41.36 -1.88 5.40
CA GLU A 65 -41.19 -3.27 5.84
C GLU A 65 -39.71 -3.63 6.04
N VAL A 66 -38.81 -3.15 5.17
CA VAL A 66 -37.36 -3.32 5.37
C VAL A 66 -36.86 -2.56 6.61
N LYS A 67 -37.56 -1.49 7.04
CA LYS A 67 -37.27 -0.75 8.29
C LYS A 67 -37.86 -1.39 9.55
N LEU A 68 -38.68 -2.44 9.44
CA LEU A 68 -39.32 -3.13 10.57
C LEU A 68 -38.58 -4.40 11.02
N HIS A 69 -37.57 -4.86 10.27
CA HIS A 69 -36.71 -6.01 10.65
C HIS A 69 -35.41 -5.63 11.38
N ASP A 70 -35.15 -4.33 11.62
CA ASP A 70 -34.03 -3.82 12.43
C ASP A 70 -34.53 -3.00 13.62
N LYS A 71 -35.50 -3.53 14.38
CA LYS A 71 -35.96 -2.91 15.64
C LYS A 71 -36.13 -3.93 16.75
N ASP A 72 -34.99 -4.40 17.25
CA ASP A 72 -34.81 -4.80 18.65
C ASP A 72 -33.42 -4.31 19.12
N ALA A 73 -33.29 -2.99 19.27
CA ALA A 73 -32.28 -2.34 20.10
C ALA A 73 -32.73 -0.91 20.43
N GLN A 74 -33.07 -0.73 21.71
CA GLN A 74 -33.12 0.48 22.55
C GLN A 74 -33.37 1.87 21.92
N ALA A 75 -34.35 2.54 22.51
CA ALA A 75 -34.65 3.95 22.33
C ALA A 75 -33.55 4.82 22.96
N ASP A 76 -32.89 5.63 22.14
CA ASP A 76 -32.10 6.80 22.53
C ASP A 76 -32.34 7.93 21.52
N GLU A 77 -32.18 9.16 22.00
CA GLU A 77 -32.35 10.50 21.41
C GLU A 77 -31.98 10.69 19.91
N PRO A 78 -32.44 11.77 19.22
CA PRO A 78 -32.31 11.92 17.77
C PRO A 78 -30.84 11.98 17.33
N ASN A 79 -30.32 10.82 16.95
CA ASN A 79 -28.97 10.66 16.46
C ASN A 79 -28.83 11.41 15.12
N LYS A 80 -28.04 12.48 15.11
CA LYS A 80 -27.55 13.12 13.88
C LYS A 80 -26.85 12.05 13.06
N MET A 81 -27.41 11.65 11.92
CA MET A 81 -26.78 10.69 11.01
C MET A 81 -25.41 11.24 10.60
N GLU A 82 -24.35 10.53 10.99
CA GLU A 82 -22.99 10.86 10.61
C GLU A 82 -22.71 10.36 9.19
N ILE A 83 -22.36 11.27 8.28
CA ILE A 83 -22.15 10.98 6.86
C ILE A 83 -20.68 11.15 6.53
N LYS A 84 -20.04 10.06 6.09
CA LYS A 84 -18.64 10.07 5.66
C LYS A 84 -18.49 10.56 4.22
N ILE A 85 -17.71 11.61 4.01
CA ILE A 85 -17.39 12.12 2.67
C ILE A 85 -15.88 12.13 2.40
N PRO A 86 -15.45 11.93 1.15
CA PRO A 86 -14.05 12.08 0.76
C PRO A 86 -13.60 13.54 0.85
N GLU A 87 -12.29 13.78 0.75
CA GLU A 87 -11.67 15.10 0.86
C GLU A 87 -12.15 16.11 -0.21
N VAL A 88 -12.56 15.61 -1.38
CA VAL A 88 -13.19 16.40 -2.42
C VAL A 88 -14.42 15.65 -2.93
N VAL A 89 -15.57 16.32 -2.95
CA VAL A 89 -16.85 15.73 -3.36
C VAL A 89 -17.50 16.60 -4.45
N VAL A 90 -18.14 15.96 -5.44
CA VAL A 90 -18.95 16.68 -6.44
C VAL A 90 -20.27 17.07 -5.80
N VAL A 91 -20.78 18.27 -6.06
CA VAL A 91 -22.05 18.76 -5.48
C VAL A 91 -23.22 17.78 -5.69
N LYS A 92 -23.29 17.14 -6.87
CA LYS A 92 -24.25 16.07 -7.17
C LYS A 92 -24.10 14.85 -6.24
N ASP A 93 -22.87 14.38 -6.03
CA ASP A 93 -22.58 13.21 -5.21
C ASP A 93 -22.80 13.50 -3.72
N LEU A 94 -22.53 14.75 -3.28
CA LEU A 94 -22.86 15.23 -1.93
C LEU A 94 -24.38 15.21 -1.73
N ALA A 95 -25.16 15.73 -2.69
CA ALA A 95 -26.61 15.72 -2.61
C ALA A 95 -27.20 14.30 -2.55
N GLU A 96 -26.64 13.37 -3.33
CA GLU A 96 -27.00 11.94 -3.26
C GLU A 96 -26.67 11.33 -1.89
N LYS A 97 -25.49 11.62 -1.32
CA LYS A 97 -25.10 11.14 0.02
C LYS A 97 -25.96 11.71 1.14
N LEU A 98 -26.33 12.98 1.05
CA LEU A 98 -27.24 13.66 1.98
C LEU A 98 -28.71 13.26 1.74
N SER A 99 -29.01 12.49 0.68
CA SER A 99 -30.37 12.16 0.25
C SER A 99 -31.25 13.41 0.05
N LEU A 100 -30.66 14.51 -0.42
CA LEU A 100 -31.32 15.78 -0.66
C LEU A 100 -31.36 16.12 -2.16
N PRO A 101 -32.36 16.89 -2.62
CA PRO A 101 -32.34 17.43 -3.97
C PRO A 101 -31.13 18.33 -4.18
N VAL A 102 -30.44 18.18 -5.32
CA VAL A 102 -29.23 18.97 -5.64
C VAL A 102 -29.48 20.48 -5.59
N THR A 103 -30.68 20.91 -5.97
CA THR A 103 -31.09 22.32 -5.88
C THR A 103 -31.02 22.89 -4.47
N LYS A 104 -31.25 22.06 -3.45
CA LYS A 104 -31.21 22.45 -2.04
C LYS A 104 -29.78 22.62 -1.55
N VAL A 105 -28.87 21.74 -1.98
CA VAL A 105 -27.43 21.82 -1.68
C VAL A 105 -26.79 23.03 -2.38
N ILE A 106 -27.15 23.27 -3.64
CA ILE A 106 -26.69 24.46 -4.40
C ILE A 106 -27.19 25.76 -3.75
N ALA A 107 -28.44 25.78 -3.26
CA ALA A 107 -28.98 26.94 -2.56
C ALA A 107 -28.21 27.27 -1.27
N GLU A 108 -27.82 26.24 -0.50
CA GLU A 108 -27.04 26.44 0.73
C GLU A 108 -25.58 26.85 0.43
N LEU A 109 -24.98 26.30 -0.63
CA LEU A 109 -23.67 26.74 -1.13
C LEU A 109 -23.69 28.22 -1.52
N MET A 110 -24.72 28.67 -2.24
CA MET A 110 -24.89 30.09 -2.60
C MET A 110 -25.09 30.98 -1.37
N LYS A 111 -25.82 30.50 -0.35
CA LYS A 111 -26.04 31.23 0.92
C LYS A 111 -24.75 31.40 1.72
N ASN A 112 -23.83 30.44 1.63
CA ASN A 112 -22.48 30.51 2.19
C ASN A 112 -21.46 31.22 1.26
N GLY A 113 -21.93 31.90 0.20
CA GLY A 113 -21.09 32.73 -0.67
C GLY A 113 -20.32 31.97 -1.75
N ILE A 114 -20.60 30.68 -1.94
CA ILE A 114 -19.90 29.80 -2.88
C ILE A 114 -20.81 29.52 -4.08
N MET A 115 -20.46 30.08 -5.24
CA MET A 115 -21.15 29.80 -6.50
C MET A 115 -20.62 28.52 -7.12
N SER A 116 -21.36 27.42 -6.94
CA SER A 116 -21.00 26.11 -7.51
C SER A 116 -22.08 25.55 -8.43
N SER A 117 -21.67 24.95 -9.54
CA SER A 117 -22.51 24.23 -10.49
C SER A 117 -22.68 22.74 -10.12
N LEU A 118 -23.65 22.04 -10.74
CA LEU A 118 -23.99 20.64 -10.45
C LEU A 118 -22.78 19.68 -10.45
N ASN A 119 -21.84 19.91 -11.37
CA ASN A 119 -20.66 19.06 -11.58
C ASN A 119 -19.39 19.64 -10.95
N GLU A 120 -19.53 20.72 -10.18
CA GLU A 120 -18.41 21.38 -9.52
C GLU A 120 -17.95 20.58 -8.31
N ARG A 121 -16.67 20.68 -8.03
CA ARG A 121 -16.02 19.97 -6.93
C ARG A 121 -15.86 20.94 -5.76
N ILE A 122 -16.25 20.49 -4.58
CA ILE A 122 -16.08 21.21 -3.32
C ILE A 122 -15.23 20.35 -2.38
N ASP A 123 -14.40 21.02 -1.60
CA ASP A 123 -13.53 20.44 -0.59
C ASP A 123 -14.33 20.00 0.65
N PHE A 124 -13.71 19.16 1.49
CA PHE A 124 -14.32 18.62 2.71
C PHE A 124 -14.76 19.72 3.67
N GLU A 125 -13.98 20.79 3.82
CA GLU A 125 -14.29 21.84 4.79
C GLU A 125 -15.57 22.56 4.37
N THR A 126 -15.64 22.97 3.10
CA THR A 126 -16.87 23.52 2.50
C THR A 126 -18.03 22.53 2.62
N ALA A 127 -17.83 21.27 2.23
CA ALA A 127 -18.90 20.27 2.26
C ALA A 127 -19.39 19.98 3.68
N SER A 128 -18.50 20.00 4.67
CA SER A 128 -18.79 19.81 6.09
C SER A 128 -19.66 20.94 6.64
N ILE A 129 -19.30 22.20 6.35
CA ILE A 129 -20.07 23.38 6.74
C ILE A 129 -21.50 23.29 6.17
N ILE A 130 -21.63 22.99 4.87
CA ILE A 130 -22.93 22.83 4.21
C ILE A 130 -23.71 21.65 4.78
N GLY A 131 -23.03 20.54 5.10
CA GLY A 131 -23.64 19.40 5.76
C GLY A 131 -24.23 19.74 7.12
N GLU A 132 -23.47 20.47 7.94
CA GLU A 132 -23.87 20.91 9.27
C GLU A 132 -25.06 21.88 9.21
N ASP A 133 -25.03 22.86 8.29
CA ASP A 133 -26.14 23.79 8.03
C ASP A 133 -27.42 23.05 7.58
N LEU A 134 -27.27 21.94 6.85
CA LEU A 134 -28.36 21.08 6.41
C LEU A 134 -28.77 20.04 7.47
N GLY A 135 -28.14 20.04 8.65
CA GLY A 135 -28.49 19.19 9.80
C GLY A 135 -27.78 17.83 9.87
N PHE A 136 -26.74 17.61 9.08
CA PHE A 136 -25.95 16.38 9.04
C PHE A 136 -24.57 16.58 9.67
N LYS A 137 -24.08 15.58 10.41
CA LYS A 137 -22.70 15.59 10.91
C LYS A 137 -21.82 14.93 9.85
N ILE A 138 -20.84 15.65 9.32
CA ILE A 138 -19.99 15.12 8.26
C ILE A 138 -18.62 14.76 8.84
N SER A 139 -18.14 13.55 8.54
CA SER A 139 -16.80 13.10 8.95
C SER A 139 -15.94 12.70 7.75
N LYS A 140 -14.62 12.91 7.89
CA LYS A 140 -13.65 12.69 6.81
C LYS A 140 -13.40 11.19 6.64
N LEU A 141 -13.42 10.72 5.39
CA LEU A 141 -12.94 9.38 5.05
C LEU A 141 -11.40 9.36 5.08
N ASN A 142 -10.82 8.38 5.79
CA ASN A 142 -9.37 8.25 5.89
C ASN A 142 -8.77 7.72 4.56
N ALA A 143 -7.51 8.10 4.27
CA ALA A 143 -6.81 7.69 3.05
C ALA A 143 -6.67 6.14 2.94
N GLU A 144 -6.52 5.44 4.06
CA GLU A 144 -6.51 3.96 4.11
C GLU A 144 -7.86 3.35 3.73
N GLU A 145 -8.98 3.95 4.14
CA GLU A 145 -10.34 3.53 3.75
C GLU A 145 -10.64 3.85 2.27
N THR A 146 -9.99 4.86 1.71
CA THR A 146 -10.14 5.28 0.29
C THR A 146 -9.40 4.33 -0.65
N ALA A 147 -8.20 3.87 -0.26
CA ALA A 147 -7.48 2.81 -0.97
C ALA A 147 -8.22 1.46 -0.88
N ALA A 148 -8.79 1.14 0.28
CA ALA A 148 -9.64 -0.03 0.45
C ALA A 148 -10.91 0.03 -0.42
N GLN A 149 -11.57 1.20 -0.54
CA GLN A 149 -12.75 1.36 -1.40
C GLN A 149 -12.43 1.25 -2.90
N ALA A 150 -11.29 1.78 -3.37
CA ALA A 150 -10.86 1.60 -4.76
C ALA A 150 -10.55 0.12 -5.09
N GLN A 151 -10.02 -0.64 -4.12
CA GLN A 151 -9.73 -2.08 -4.26
C GLN A 151 -10.99 -2.95 -4.17
N ILE A 152 -11.95 -2.63 -3.28
CA ILE A 152 -13.23 -3.35 -3.15
C ILE A 152 -14.02 -3.27 -4.47
N VAL A 153 -13.98 -2.14 -5.19
CA VAL A 153 -14.68 -1.99 -6.48
C VAL A 153 -14.07 -2.88 -7.58
N GLN A 154 -12.75 -3.10 -7.57
CA GLN A 154 -12.09 -3.98 -8.54
C GLN A 154 -12.43 -5.47 -8.28
N ASP A 155 -12.38 -5.90 -7.02
CA ASP A 155 -12.70 -7.28 -6.63
C ASP A 155 -14.18 -7.63 -6.89
N VAL A 156 -15.11 -6.68 -6.66
CA VAL A 156 -16.53 -6.84 -7.00
C VAL A 156 -16.73 -6.91 -8.52
N LYS A 157 -16.06 -6.06 -9.30
CA LYS A 157 -16.18 -6.04 -10.77
C LYS A 157 -15.66 -7.35 -11.39
N LEU A 158 -14.56 -7.90 -10.88
CA LEU A 158 -14.03 -9.19 -11.34
C LEU A 158 -15.01 -10.33 -11.04
N LYS A 159 -15.55 -10.36 -9.82
CA LYS A 159 -16.57 -11.35 -9.41
C LYS A 159 -17.87 -11.20 -10.20
N GLU A 160 -18.33 -9.99 -10.50
CA GLU A 160 -19.52 -9.74 -11.34
C GLU A 160 -19.32 -10.18 -12.79
N ILE A 161 -18.13 -9.97 -13.36
CA ILE A 161 -17.79 -10.39 -14.74
C ILE A 161 -17.73 -11.92 -14.86
N LEU A 162 -17.28 -12.59 -13.80
CA LEU A 162 -17.17 -14.05 -13.74
C LEU A 162 -18.50 -14.74 -13.38
N ASN A 163 -19.35 -14.12 -12.55
CA ASN A 163 -20.61 -14.71 -12.07
C ASN A 163 -21.80 -14.58 -13.05
N ASN A 164 -21.71 -13.72 -14.07
CA ASN A 164 -22.77 -13.54 -15.08
C ASN A 164 -22.85 -14.69 -16.12
N GLU A 165 -22.26 -15.85 -15.85
CA GLU A 165 -22.12 -16.94 -16.81
C GLU A 165 -23.02 -18.15 -16.57
N SER A 166 -23.45 -18.78 -17.66
CA SER A 166 -24.16 -20.06 -17.61
C SER A 166 -23.19 -21.17 -17.16
N GLN A 167 -23.54 -21.87 -16.08
CA GLN A 167 -22.76 -22.96 -15.47
C GLN A 167 -22.31 -24.04 -16.46
N ASN A 168 -23.00 -24.21 -17.59
CA ASN A 168 -22.71 -25.24 -18.60
C ASN A 168 -21.40 -25.03 -19.40
N ASN A 169 -20.76 -23.85 -19.34
CA ASN A 169 -19.50 -23.58 -20.07
C ASN A 169 -18.24 -23.66 -19.19
N LEU A 170 -18.40 -23.97 -17.90
CA LEU A 170 -17.31 -24.05 -16.95
C LEU A 170 -16.55 -25.38 -17.10
N VAL A 171 -15.24 -25.30 -17.30
CA VAL A 171 -14.32 -26.44 -17.40
C VAL A 171 -13.29 -26.33 -16.27
N SER A 172 -12.81 -27.47 -15.76
CA SER A 172 -11.70 -27.50 -14.80
C SER A 172 -10.48 -26.79 -15.37
N ARG A 173 -9.85 -25.93 -14.56
CA ARG A 173 -8.64 -25.19 -14.94
C ARG A 173 -7.44 -25.56 -14.06
N PRO A 174 -6.20 -25.39 -14.56
CA PRO A 174 -5.00 -25.53 -13.75
C PRO A 174 -5.05 -24.65 -12.48
N PRO A 175 -4.66 -25.15 -11.30
CA PRO A 175 -4.58 -24.31 -10.11
C PRO A 175 -3.43 -23.32 -10.22
N VAL A 176 -3.68 -22.11 -9.72
CA VAL A 176 -2.66 -21.07 -9.52
C VAL A 176 -2.14 -21.17 -8.09
N VAL A 177 -0.87 -21.49 -7.93
CA VAL A 177 -0.23 -21.78 -6.64
C VAL A 177 0.75 -20.69 -6.30
N ILE A 178 0.57 -20.02 -5.17
CA ILE A 178 1.52 -19.03 -4.67
C ILE A 178 2.45 -19.64 -3.64
N VAL A 179 3.74 -19.33 -3.73
CA VAL A 179 4.73 -19.79 -2.73
C VAL A 179 5.15 -18.63 -1.85
N MET A 180 4.94 -18.79 -0.54
CA MET A 180 5.19 -17.78 0.48
C MET A 180 6.01 -18.34 1.66
N GLY A 181 6.52 -17.47 2.52
CA GLY A 181 7.36 -17.84 3.67
C GLY A 181 8.45 -16.82 3.97
N HIS A 182 9.17 -17.02 5.07
CA HIS A 182 10.27 -16.14 5.50
C HIS A 182 11.45 -16.13 4.52
N VAL A 183 12.25 -15.05 4.56
CA VAL A 183 13.55 -14.99 3.87
C VAL A 183 14.42 -16.20 4.27
N ASP A 184 15.20 -16.73 3.32
CA ASP A 184 16.10 -17.89 3.52
C ASP A 184 15.46 -19.23 3.94
N HIS A 185 14.13 -19.33 3.96
CA HIS A 185 13.44 -20.62 4.11
C HIS A 185 13.48 -21.50 2.84
N GLY A 186 14.10 -21.01 1.75
CA GLY A 186 14.35 -21.79 0.54
C GLY A 186 13.18 -21.83 -0.46
N LYS A 187 12.31 -20.80 -0.49
CA LYS A 187 11.22 -20.65 -1.48
C LYS A 187 11.73 -20.72 -2.93
N THR A 188 12.69 -19.87 -3.28
CA THR A 188 13.28 -19.84 -4.62
C THR A 188 13.96 -21.17 -4.96
N LYS A 189 14.60 -21.81 -3.97
CA LYS A 189 15.21 -23.12 -4.16
C LYS A 189 14.18 -24.23 -4.41
N LEU A 190 13.03 -24.18 -3.72
CA LEU A 190 11.91 -25.08 -3.97
C LEU A 190 11.36 -24.90 -5.39
N LEU A 191 11.13 -23.65 -5.80
CA LEU A 191 10.65 -23.34 -7.15
C LEU A 191 11.67 -23.76 -8.22
N ASP A 192 12.96 -23.56 -7.97
CA ASP A 192 14.04 -24.04 -8.83
C ASP A 192 14.04 -25.57 -8.98
N ALA A 193 13.87 -26.27 -7.86
CA ALA A 193 13.81 -27.72 -7.85
C ALA A 193 12.57 -28.24 -8.61
N ILE A 194 11.44 -27.54 -8.51
CA ILE A 194 10.20 -27.82 -9.26
C ILE A 194 10.35 -27.50 -10.76
N ARG A 195 11.05 -26.42 -11.12
CA ARG A 195 11.30 -26.01 -12.51
C ARG A 195 12.38 -26.81 -13.22
N GLU A 196 13.15 -27.61 -12.48
CA GLU A 196 14.43 -28.19 -12.94
C GLU A 196 15.44 -27.13 -13.44
N THR A 197 15.36 -25.90 -12.93
CA THR A 197 16.24 -24.78 -13.27
C THR A 197 17.05 -24.31 -12.07
N ASN A 198 18.20 -23.66 -12.30
CA ASN A 198 18.94 -22.92 -11.25
C ASN A 198 18.78 -21.41 -11.47
N MET A 199 17.74 -20.78 -10.88
CA MET A 199 17.59 -19.32 -10.85
C MET A 199 18.33 -18.68 -9.69
N VAL A 200 18.46 -19.36 -8.53
CA VAL A 200 19.14 -18.82 -7.33
C VAL A 200 20.57 -18.34 -7.65
N ASP A 201 21.28 -19.02 -8.55
CA ASP A 201 22.66 -18.66 -8.94
C ASP A 201 22.72 -17.48 -9.93
N LYS A 202 21.58 -17.14 -10.57
CA LYS A 202 21.49 -16.07 -11.57
C LYS A 202 20.90 -14.77 -11.01
N GLU A 203 20.24 -14.81 -9.86
CA GLU A 203 19.67 -13.63 -9.22
C GLU A 203 20.71 -12.90 -8.36
N SER A 204 20.81 -11.58 -8.55
CA SER A 204 21.71 -10.73 -7.77
C SER A 204 21.34 -10.79 -6.29
N GLY A 205 22.28 -11.22 -5.45
CA GLY A 205 22.08 -11.36 -4.01
C GLY A 205 21.37 -12.65 -3.57
N GLY A 206 21.09 -13.59 -4.49
CA GLY A 206 20.51 -14.90 -4.16
C GLY A 206 19.06 -14.86 -3.66
N ILE A 207 18.32 -13.78 -3.96
CA ILE A 207 16.94 -13.56 -3.50
C ILE A 207 16.00 -13.18 -4.65
N THR A 208 14.76 -13.69 -4.58
CA THR A 208 13.67 -13.28 -5.49
C THR A 208 13.23 -11.85 -5.16
N GLN A 209 13.29 -10.94 -6.14
CA GLN A 209 12.90 -9.52 -6.00
C GLN A 209 11.74 -9.09 -6.94
N HIS A 210 11.25 -10.01 -7.78
CA HIS A 210 10.15 -9.82 -8.74
C HIS A 210 9.07 -10.87 -8.53
N ILE A 211 7.83 -10.58 -8.92
CA ILE A 211 6.81 -11.64 -9.00
C ILE A 211 6.98 -12.37 -10.33
N GLY A 212 7.44 -13.62 -10.27
CA GLY A 212 7.54 -14.49 -11.44
C GLY A 212 6.32 -15.40 -11.57
N ALA A 213 5.84 -15.63 -12.79
CA ALA A 213 4.79 -16.61 -13.05
C ALA A 213 5.25 -17.64 -14.10
N TYR A 214 5.04 -18.91 -13.81
CA TYR A 214 5.47 -20.01 -14.68
C TYR A 214 4.54 -21.21 -14.55
N GLN A 215 4.63 -22.16 -15.48
CA GLN A 215 3.79 -23.35 -15.48
C GLN A 215 4.65 -24.61 -15.49
N VAL A 216 4.24 -25.61 -14.72
CA VAL A 216 4.86 -26.94 -14.67
C VAL A 216 3.79 -27.98 -14.95
N GLU A 217 4.18 -29.08 -15.58
CA GLU A 217 3.29 -30.19 -15.89
C GLU A 217 3.68 -31.40 -15.06
N LYS A 218 2.68 -31.98 -14.39
CA LYS A 218 2.80 -33.21 -13.61
C LYS A 218 1.67 -34.14 -13.98
N GLU A 219 1.98 -35.32 -14.50
CA GLU A 219 0.99 -36.34 -14.90
C GLU A 219 -0.14 -35.79 -15.80
N ASN A 220 0.23 -34.98 -16.81
CA ASN A 220 -0.70 -34.27 -17.72
C ASN A 220 -1.60 -33.22 -17.05
N LYS A 221 -1.44 -32.94 -15.75
CA LYS A 221 -2.04 -31.79 -15.06
C LYS A 221 -1.04 -30.65 -15.01
N LYS A 222 -1.50 -29.45 -15.39
CA LYS A 222 -0.69 -28.23 -15.32
C LYS A 222 -0.88 -27.57 -13.97
N ILE A 223 0.18 -26.97 -13.45
CA ILE A 223 0.18 -26.16 -12.23
C ILE A 223 0.87 -24.86 -12.55
N THR A 224 0.20 -23.74 -12.27
CA THR A 224 0.79 -22.42 -12.48
C THR A 224 1.30 -21.89 -11.17
N PHE A 225 2.58 -21.55 -11.09
CA PHE A 225 3.20 -21.05 -9.88
C PHE A 225 3.44 -19.55 -9.95
N LEU A 226 3.12 -18.86 -8.86
CA LEU A 226 3.47 -17.48 -8.58
C LEU A 226 4.60 -17.45 -7.54
N ASP A 227 5.78 -17.01 -7.98
CA ASP A 227 6.94 -16.78 -7.13
C ASP A 227 6.83 -15.39 -6.52
N THR A 228 6.77 -15.28 -5.19
CA THR A 228 6.70 -13.99 -4.50
C THR A 228 7.93 -13.73 -3.64
N PRO A 229 8.45 -12.48 -3.63
CA PRO A 229 9.55 -12.11 -2.75
C PRO A 229 9.22 -12.30 -1.26
N GLY A 230 10.21 -12.80 -0.51
CA GLY A 230 10.08 -13.06 0.93
C GLY A 230 10.29 -11.86 1.85
N HIS A 231 10.88 -10.77 1.36
CA HIS A 231 11.28 -9.65 2.20
C HIS A 231 10.10 -8.77 2.64
N GLU A 232 10.19 -8.12 3.80
CA GLU A 232 9.15 -7.26 4.36
C GLU A 232 8.75 -6.12 3.41
N ALA A 233 9.72 -5.52 2.72
CA ALA A 233 9.47 -4.43 1.75
C ALA A 233 8.52 -4.83 0.60
N PHE A 234 8.29 -6.14 0.38
CA PHE A 234 7.42 -6.67 -0.67
C PHE A 234 6.08 -7.17 -0.12
N LYS A 235 5.62 -6.66 1.02
CA LYS A 235 4.32 -7.02 1.61
C LYS A 235 3.16 -6.80 0.63
N SER A 236 3.12 -5.66 -0.04
CA SER A 236 2.11 -5.32 -1.05
C SER A 236 2.13 -6.28 -2.26
N MET A 237 3.27 -6.88 -2.60
CA MET A 237 3.36 -7.91 -3.63
C MET A 237 2.73 -9.23 -3.17
N ARG A 238 2.98 -9.65 -1.93
CA ARG A 238 2.38 -10.88 -1.38
C ARG A 238 0.86 -10.79 -1.30
N ALA A 239 0.33 -9.66 -0.82
CA ALA A 239 -1.11 -9.43 -0.75
C ALA A 239 -1.79 -9.45 -2.13
N ARG A 240 -1.12 -8.95 -3.17
CA ARG A 240 -1.63 -9.04 -4.55
C ARG A 240 -1.59 -10.45 -5.08
N GLY A 241 -0.50 -11.16 -4.82
CA GLY A 241 -0.35 -12.55 -5.22
C GLY A 241 -1.40 -13.48 -4.58
N SER A 242 -1.72 -13.30 -3.30
CA SER A 242 -2.72 -14.14 -2.60
C SER A 242 -4.13 -13.99 -3.18
N LYS A 243 -4.51 -12.79 -3.64
CA LYS A 243 -5.81 -12.55 -4.28
C LYS A 243 -5.96 -13.25 -5.63
N ILE A 244 -4.85 -13.48 -6.32
CA ILE A 244 -4.82 -14.07 -7.66
C ILE A 244 -4.67 -15.59 -7.58
N ALA A 245 -4.08 -16.10 -6.50
CA ALA A 245 -3.82 -17.51 -6.29
C ALA A 245 -5.09 -18.28 -5.88
N ASP A 246 -5.09 -19.56 -6.24
CA ASP A 246 -6.10 -20.54 -5.87
C ASP A 246 -5.67 -21.37 -4.65
N VAL A 247 -4.36 -21.61 -4.48
CA VAL A 247 -3.76 -22.35 -3.36
C VAL A 247 -2.45 -21.71 -2.92
N ALA A 248 -2.12 -21.72 -1.63
CA ALA A 248 -0.82 -21.27 -1.11
C ALA A 248 0.06 -22.45 -0.65
N ILE A 249 1.37 -22.35 -0.90
CA ILE A 249 2.40 -23.16 -0.25
C ILE A 249 3.15 -22.26 0.73
N ILE A 250 3.13 -22.60 2.01
CA ILE A 250 3.84 -21.87 3.06
C ILE A 250 5.11 -22.65 3.38
N VAL A 251 6.27 -22.07 3.06
CA VAL A 251 7.57 -22.70 3.26
C VAL A 251 8.14 -22.32 4.62
N VAL A 252 8.35 -23.32 5.48
CA VAL A 252 8.93 -23.17 6.82
C VAL A 252 10.19 -24.00 6.92
N ALA A 253 11.31 -23.42 7.36
CA ALA A 253 12.54 -24.17 7.50
C ALA A 253 12.55 -24.96 8.82
N ALA A 254 12.88 -26.25 8.74
CA ALA A 254 12.88 -27.18 9.88
C ALA A 254 13.96 -26.85 10.95
N ASP A 255 15.02 -26.15 10.56
CA ASP A 255 16.10 -25.71 11.46
C ASP A 255 15.76 -24.41 12.21
N GLU A 256 14.88 -23.58 11.66
CA GLU A 256 14.60 -22.24 12.17
C GLU A 256 13.24 -22.10 12.85
N GLY A 257 12.23 -22.84 12.39
CA GLY A 257 10.85 -22.74 12.88
C GLY A 257 10.04 -21.58 12.28
N LEU A 258 8.97 -21.20 12.97
CA LEU A 258 8.14 -20.06 12.62
C LEU A 258 8.86 -18.74 12.92
N LYS A 259 8.78 -17.81 11.96
CA LYS A 259 9.34 -16.46 12.04
C LYS A 259 8.23 -15.42 11.88
N PRO A 260 8.45 -14.16 12.27
CA PRO A 260 7.44 -13.10 12.15
C PRO A 260 6.82 -13.00 10.74
N GLN A 261 7.63 -13.09 9.68
CA GLN A 261 7.12 -13.06 8.29
C GLN A 261 6.28 -14.29 7.94
N THR A 262 6.54 -15.45 8.55
CA THR A 262 5.71 -16.64 8.37
C THR A 262 4.33 -16.43 9.01
N LEU A 263 4.28 -15.82 10.19
CA LEU A 263 3.02 -15.47 10.86
C LEU A 263 2.20 -14.48 10.03
N GLU A 264 2.85 -13.46 9.45
CA GLU A 264 2.19 -12.51 8.53
C GLU A 264 1.60 -13.20 7.30
N VAL A 265 2.35 -14.16 6.71
CA VAL A 265 1.89 -14.94 5.56
C VAL A 265 0.68 -15.79 5.92
N ILE A 266 0.71 -16.43 7.08
CA ILE A 266 -0.40 -17.25 7.59
C ILE A 266 -1.65 -16.39 7.81
N ASP A 267 -1.51 -15.24 8.46
CA ASP A 267 -2.60 -14.29 8.68
C ASP A 267 -3.22 -13.80 7.36
N LEU A 268 -2.38 -13.52 6.35
CA LEU A 268 -2.83 -13.13 5.02
C LEU A 268 -3.64 -14.25 4.33
N VAL A 269 -3.13 -15.48 4.36
CA VAL A 269 -3.78 -16.65 3.75
C VAL A 269 -5.12 -16.94 4.43
N GLN A 270 -5.19 -16.84 5.76
CA GLN A 270 -6.43 -17.02 6.52
C GLN A 270 -7.45 -15.92 6.23
N LYS A 271 -7.03 -14.65 6.15
CA LYS A 271 -7.91 -13.51 5.83
C LYS A 271 -8.55 -13.64 4.44
N GLU A 272 -7.80 -14.15 3.47
CA GLU A 272 -8.28 -14.35 2.09
C GLU A 272 -9.03 -15.69 1.91
N ASN A 273 -9.18 -16.51 2.97
CA ASN A 273 -9.72 -17.88 2.90
C ASN A 273 -9.04 -18.74 1.83
N LEU A 274 -7.74 -18.58 1.64
CA LEU A 274 -6.97 -19.30 0.63
C LEU A 274 -6.58 -20.68 1.18
N PRO A 275 -6.95 -21.80 0.53
CA PRO A 275 -6.46 -23.13 0.90
C PRO A 275 -4.94 -23.19 0.86
N PHE A 276 -4.32 -23.85 1.84
CA PHE A 276 -2.85 -23.86 1.95
C PHE A 276 -2.26 -25.19 2.38
N VAL A 277 -1.01 -25.41 1.95
CA VAL A 277 -0.17 -26.55 2.33
C VAL A 277 1.12 -26.03 2.96
N ILE A 278 1.55 -26.64 4.05
CA ILE A 278 2.78 -26.28 4.74
C ILE A 278 3.90 -27.18 4.25
N ALA A 279 4.92 -26.58 3.60
CA ALA A 279 6.12 -27.27 3.17
C ALA A 279 7.24 -27.06 4.19
N ILE A 280 7.55 -28.10 4.97
CA ILE A 280 8.61 -28.07 5.98
C ILE A 280 9.94 -28.38 5.30
N ASN A 281 10.72 -27.35 5.00
CA ASN A 281 11.93 -27.41 4.17
C ASN A 281 13.22 -27.62 5.00
N LYS A 282 14.31 -27.95 4.31
CA LYS A 282 15.66 -28.19 4.89
C LYS A 282 15.74 -29.41 5.83
N ILE A 283 14.95 -30.47 5.57
CA ILE A 283 15.04 -31.73 6.34
C ILE A 283 16.39 -32.45 6.22
N ASP A 284 17.23 -32.02 5.27
CA ASP A 284 18.59 -32.54 5.06
C ASP A 284 19.62 -31.98 6.06
N LYS A 285 19.27 -30.99 6.87
CA LYS A 285 20.18 -30.42 7.87
C LYS A 285 20.15 -31.23 9.17
N GLU A 286 21.31 -31.38 9.81
CA GLU A 286 21.44 -32.08 11.10
C GLU A 286 20.61 -31.44 12.24
N GLY A 287 20.32 -30.14 12.16
CA GLY A 287 19.48 -29.42 13.11
C GLY A 287 17.99 -29.34 12.75
N ALA A 288 17.53 -30.11 11.74
CA ALA A 288 16.14 -30.09 11.32
C ALA A 288 15.22 -30.79 12.33
N ASP A 289 14.21 -30.08 12.81
CA ASP A 289 13.21 -30.62 13.74
C ASP A 289 11.79 -30.36 13.22
N ILE A 290 11.19 -31.40 12.62
CA ILE A 290 9.84 -31.34 12.05
C ILE A 290 8.78 -31.23 13.16
N ASP A 291 8.98 -31.93 14.28
CA ASP A 291 8.03 -31.95 15.39
C ASP A 291 7.96 -30.60 16.09
N ARG A 292 9.10 -29.90 16.19
CA ARG A 292 9.13 -28.52 16.68
C ARG A 292 8.27 -27.59 15.81
N VAL A 293 8.41 -27.64 14.49
CA VAL A 293 7.59 -26.82 13.58
C VAL A 293 6.09 -27.14 13.76
N LYS A 294 5.73 -28.42 13.88
CA LYS A 294 4.34 -28.84 14.13
C LYS A 294 3.78 -28.34 15.47
N LYS A 295 4.61 -28.31 16.53
CA LYS A 295 4.25 -27.71 17.83
C LYS A 295 4.01 -26.21 17.70
N GLU A 296 4.94 -25.48 17.10
CA GLU A 296 4.84 -24.03 16.90
C GLU A 296 3.60 -23.67 16.05
N LEU A 297 3.25 -24.47 15.04
CA LEU A 297 2.00 -24.30 14.28
C LEU A 297 0.74 -24.53 15.12
N SER A 298 0.77 -25.52 16.01
CA SER A 298 -0.36 -25.80 16.90
C SER A 298 -0.59 -24.69 17.92
N GLU A 299 0.48 -24.03 18.38
CA GLU A 299 0.39 -22.87 19.28
C GLU A 299 -0.35 -21.68 18.65
N ILE A 300 -0.32 -21.56 17.31
CA ILE A 300 -1.07 -20.54 16.55
C ILE A 300 -2.41 -21.07 16.00
N ASN A 301 -2.94 -22.15 16.59
CA ASN A 301 -4.20 -22.81 16.20
C ASN A 301 -4.21 -23.43 14.80
N ILE A 302 -3.04 -23.75 14.24
CA ILE A 302 -2.91 -24.50 12.98
C ILE A 302 -2.51 -25.92 13.33
N ILE A 303 -3.51 -26.79 13.50
CA ILE A 303 -3.29 -28.17 13.89
C ILE A 303 -2.90 -29.00 12.65
N PRO A 304 -1.74 -29.69 12.66
CA PRO A 304 -1.33 -30.60 11.59
C PRO A 304 -2.31 -31.78 11.41
N GLU A 305 -2.40 -32.30 10.19
CA GLU A 305 -3.25 -33.45 9.85
C GLU A 305 -2.95 -34.70 10.70
N ASP A 306 -1.67 -35.00 10.95
CA ASP A 306 -1.25 -36.13 11.79
C ASP A 306 -1.78 -36.07 13.24
N TRP A 307 -2.17 -34.87 13.69
CA TRP A 307 -2.71 -34.63 15.04
C TRP A 307 -4.24 -34.43 15.01
N GLY A 308 -4.90 -34.81 13.91
CA GLY A 308 -6.35 -34.69 13.72
C GLY A 308 -6.80 -33.30 13.27
N GLY A 309 -5.88 -32.45 12.79
CA GLY A 309 -6.18 -31.12 12.27
C GLY A 309 -6.48 -31.08 10.77
N LYS A 310 -6.52 -29.86 10.21
CA LYS A 310 -6.78 -29.62 8.77
C LYS A 310 -5.53 -29.18 8.00
N ALA A 311 -4.43 -28.86 8.68
CA ALA A 311 -3.24 -28.32 8.03
C ALA A 311 -2.36 -29.46 7.51
N ILE A 312 -2.29 -29.61 6.18
CA ILE A 312 -1.44 -30.62 5.55
C ILE A 312 0.02 -30.15 5.60
N CYS A 313 0.87 -30.94 6.26
CA CYS A 313 2.28 -30.63 6.47
C CYS A 313 3.14 -31.64 5.73
N VAL A 314 3.85 -31.20 4.69
CA VAL A 314 4.72 -32.07 3.87
C VAL A 314 6.19 -31.74 4.16
N PRO A 315 6.97 -32.68 4.72
CA PRO A 315 8.40 -32.50 4.93
C PRO A 315 9.15 -32.65 3.60
N ILE A 316 9.98 -31.69 3.23
CA ILE A 316 10.70 -31.63 1.94
C ILE A 316 12.17 -31.22 2.11
N SER A 317 13.01 -31.61 1.15
CA SER A 317 14.33 -30.98 0.94
C SER A 317 14.40 -30.39 -0.45
N ALA A 318 14.33 -29.05 -0.56
CA ALA A 318 14.53 -28.36 -1.82
C ALA A 318 15.95 -28.54 -2.39
N LYS A 319 16.95 -28.79 -1.52
CA LYS A 319 18.34 -28.98 -1.94
C LYS A 319 18.59 -30.38 -2.50
N GLN A 320 18.10 -31.41 -1.82
CA GLN A 320 18.25 -32.81 -2.24
C GLN A 320 17.13 -33.28 -3.17
N LYS A 321 16.12 -32.42 -3.43
CA LYS A 321 14.91 -32.72 -4.20
C LYS A 321 14.08 -33.87 -3.62
N LEU A 322 14.04 -33.99 -2.29
CA LEU A 322 13.26 -35.00 -1.59
C LEU A 322 11.82 -34.52 -1.36
N ASN A 323 10.85 -35.43 -1.53
CA ASN A 323 9.41 -35.25 -1.31
C ASN A 323 8.77 -34.08 -2.09
N ILE A 324 9.44 -33.53 -3.11
CA ILE A 324 8.86 -32.53 -4.00
C ILE A 324 7.69 -33.11 -4.82
N PRO A 325 7.79 -34.34 -5.38
CA PRO A 325 6.65 -34.95 -6.04
C PRO A 325 5.45 -35.07 -5.11
N GLU A 326 5.64 -35.57 -3.89
CA GLU A 326 4.59 -35.68 -2.87
C GLU A 326 3.92 -34.33 -2.58
N LEU A 327 4.70 -33.26 -2.39
CA LEU A 327 4.17 -31.91 -2.22
C LEU A 327 3.27 -31.49 -3.39
N LEU A 328 3.67 -31.78 -4.63
CA LEU A 328 2.87 -31.46 -5.81
C LEU A 328 1.58 -32.29 -5.88
N ASP A 329 1.59 -33.55 -5.43
CA ASP A 329 0.38 -34.38 -5.33
C ASP A 329 -0.59 -33.81 -4.30
N THR A 330 -0.08 -33.42 -3.13
CA THR A 330 -0.89 -32.77 -2.09
C THR A 330 -1.54 -31.48 -2.59
N VAL A 331 -0.78 -30.64 -3.31
CA VAL A 331 -1.30 -29.38 -3.85
C VAL A 331 -2.38 -29.65 -4.90
N LEU A 332 -2.21 -30.65 -5.77
CA LEU A 332 -3.24 -31.06 -6.73
C LEU A 332 -4.48 -31.63 -6.03
N LEU A 333 -4.31 -32.39 -4.94
CA LEU A 333 -5.41 -32.93 -4.15
C LEU A 333 -6.24 -31.80 -3.53
N VAL A 334 -5.59 -30.82 -2.89
CA VAL A 334 -6.25 -29.64 -2.32
C VAL A 334 -6.98 -28.85 -3.41
N ALA A 335 -6.37 -28.71 -4.58
CA ALA A 335 -7.00 -28.03 -5.71
C ALA A 335 -8.21 -28.78 -6.30
N ASP A 336 -8.14 -30.10 -6.37
CA ASP A 336 -9.24 -30.95 -6.85
C ASP A 336 -10.44 -30.90 -5.88
N MET A 337 -10.22 -30.75 -4.57
CA MET A 337 -11.28 -30.58 -3.56
C MET A 337 -12.08 -29.29 -3.71
N GLU A 338 -11.45 -28.21 -4.17
CA GLU A 338 -12.08 -26.90 -4.37
C GLU A 338 -12.74 -26.74 -5.76
N GLU A 339 -12.51 -27.68 -6.68
CA GLU A 339 -13.06 -27.71 -8.04
C GLU A 339 -12.92 -26.40 -8.84
N PHE A 340 -11.70 -25.85 -8.93
CA PHE A 340 -11.46 -24.61 -9.68
C PHE A 340 -11.88 -24.72 -11.16
N LYS A 341 -12.83 -23.87 -11.55
CA LYS A 341 -13.43 -23.84 -12.90
C LYS A 341 -13.23 -22.50 -13.59
N ALA A 342 -13.11 -22.51 -14.91
CA ALA A 342 -13.21 -21.32 -15.76
C ALA A 342 -13.82 -21.64 -17.12
N ASN A 343 -14.27 -20.60 -17.83
CA ASN A 343 -14.82 -20.70 -19.16
C ASN A 343 -13.75 -20.35 -20.19
N PRO A 344 -13.20 -21.30 -20.97
CA PRO A 344 -12.20 -20.99 -21.98
C PRO A 344 -12.79 -20.34 -23.25
N LYS A 345 -14.11 -20.41 -23.47
CA LYS A 345 -14.75 -19.97 -24.73
C LYS A 345 -15.07 -18.48 -24.79
N ARG A 346 -15.05 -17.78 -23.65
CA ARG A 346 -15.29 -16.33 -23.58
C ARG A 346 -14.06 -15.52 -23.97
N ASP A 347 -14.26 -14.22 -24.17
CA ASP A 347 -13.17 -13.25 -24.27
C ASP A 347 -12.38 -13.21 -22.94
N ALA A 348 -11.06 -13.07 -23.03
CA ALA A 348 -10.17 -13.22 -21.88
C ALA A 348 -10.34 -12.13 -20.82
N VAL A 349 -10.28 -12.56 -19.56
CA VAL A 349 -10.19 -11.73 -18.38
C VAL A 349 -9.01 -12.22 -17.57
N GLY A 350 -8.18 -11.30 -17.10
CA GLY A 350 -7.01 -11.61 -16.30
C GLY A 350 -6.51 -10.42 -15.51
N THR A 351 -5.40 -10.61 -14.81
CA THR A 351 -4.82 -9.60 -13.93
C THR A 351 -3.36 -9.37 -14.30
N ILE A 352 -2.91 -8.11 -14.30
CA ILE A 352 -1.49 -7.77 -14.47
C ILE A 352 -0.70 -8.20 -13.23
N ILE A 353 0.26 -9.10 -13.42
CA ILE A 353 1.18 -9.57 -12.37
C ILE A 353 2.38 -8.64 -12.25
N GLU A 354 2.93 -8.22 -13.38
CA GLU A 354 4.14 -7.41 -13.44
C GLU A 354 4.14 -6.55 -14.71
N SER A 355 4.80 -5.39 -14.66
CA SER A 355 4.99 -4.53 -15.83
C SER A 355 6.36 -3.85 -15.79
N HIS A 356 6.99 -3.72 -16.96
CA HIS A 356 8.27 -3.06 -17.15
C HIS A 356 8.39 -2.43 -18.54
N ILE A 357 9.41 -1.59 -18.73
CA ILE A 357 9.71 -0.97 -20.03
C ILE A 357 11.00 -1.58 -20.56
N ASP A 358 10.89 -2.29 -21.67
CA ASP A 358 12.03 -2.81 -22.42
C ASP A 358 12.43 -1.85 -23.55
N LYS A 359 13.73 -1.80 -23.85
CA LYS A 359 14.28 -0.87 -24.87
C LYS A 359 13.86 -1.22 -26.29
N ALA A 360 13.80 -2.51 -26.62
CA ALA A 360 13.49 -2.99 -27.96
C ALA A 360 11.98 -3.25 -28.10
N GLU A 361 11.35 -3.70 -27.03
CA GLU A 361 9.96 -4.18 -27.02
C GLU A 361 8.95 -3.12 -26.56
N GLY A 362 9.42 -2.03 -25.93
CA GLY A 362 8.57 -0.99 -25.36
C GLY A 362 7.91 -1.44 -24.06
N PRO A 363 6.71 -0.93 -23.72
CA PRO A 363 5.97 -1.36 -22.53
C PRO A 363 5.56 -2.83 -22.63
N VAL A 364 5.97 -3.61 -21.64
CA VAL A 364 5.68 -5.03 -21.52
C VAL A 364 4.96 -5.29 -20.20
N ALA A 365 3.91 -6.10 -20.24
CA ALA A 365 3.25 -6.60 -19.04
C ALA A 365 3.11 -8.12 -19.03
N THR A 366 3.18 -8.72 -17.86
CA THR A 366 2.88 -10.13 -17.61
C THR A 366 1.47 -10.24 -17.05
N ILE A 367 0.61 -11.01 -17.71
CA ILE A 367 -0.79 -11.21 -17.35
C ILE A 367 -1.00 -12.64 -16.89
N LEU A 368 -1.75 -12.84 -15.81
CA LEU A 368 -2.37 -14.13 -15.52
C LEU A 368 -3.80 -14.16 -16.03
N ILE A 369 -4.10 -15.06 -16.96
CA ILE A 369 -5.45 -15.23 -17.47
C ILE A 369 -6.27 -16.01 -16.45
N GLN A 370 -7.38 -15.47 -15.98
CA GLN A 370 -8.26 -16.15 -15.01
C GLN A 370 -9.42 -16.85 -15.72
N SER A 371 -9.96 -16.27 -16.79
CA SER A 371 -11.03 -16.85 -17.59
C SER A 371 -10.95 -16.40 -19.05
N GLY A 372 -11.49 -17.19 -19.98
CA GLY A 372 -11.42 -16.95 -21.41
C GLY A 372 -10.09 -17.30 -22.07
N THR A 373 -10.00 -17.04 -23.37
CA THR A 373 -8.79 -17.30 -24.17
C THR A 373 -8.29 -15.99 -24.79
N LEU A 374 -7.02 -15.66 -24.54
CA LEU A 374 -6.36 -14.47 -25.07
C LEU A 374 -5.66 -14.80 -26.40
N ARG A 375 -5.79 -13.94 -27.41
CA ARG A 375 -5.21 -14.14 -28.74
C ARG A 375 -4.40 -12.94 -29.23
N ILE A 376 -3.44 -13.20 -30.11
CA ILE A 376 -2.71 -12.12 -30.80
C ILE A 376 -3.71 -11.28 -31.60
N GLY A 377 -3.59 -9.95 -31.45
CA GLY A 377 -4.44 -8.98 -32.15
C GLY A 377 -5.69 -8.57 -31.38
N ASP A 378 -5.97 -9.18 -30.23
CA ASP A 378 -7.06 -8.76 -29.36
C ASP A 378 -6.86 -7.33 -28.85
N MET A 379 -7.98 -6.63 -28.69
CA MET A 379 -8.05 -5.33 -28.05
C MET A 379 -8.31 -5.53 -26.57
N ILE A 380 -7.35 -5.12 -25.75
CA ILE A 380 -7.42 -5.20 -24.30
C ILE A 380 -7.62 -3.83 -23.68
N VAL A 381 -8.37 -3.80 -22.59
CA VAL A 381 -8.51 -2.66 -21.70
C VAL A 381 -7.83 -3.01 -20.39
N THR A 382 -6.87 -2.17 -19.98
CA THR A 382 -6.06 -2.32 -18.77
C THR A 382 -6.17 -1.02 -17.98
N GLY A 383 -6.99 -1.03 -16.92
CA GLY A 383 -7.25 0.14 -16.10
C GLY A 383 -7.71 1.35 -16.95
N GLN A 384 -6.83 2.34 -17.09
CA GLN A 384 -7.09 3.60 -17.79
C GLN A 384 -6.72 3.60 -19.29
N THR A 385 -6.11 2.53 -19.77
CA THR A 385 -5.57 2.48 -21.14
C THR A 385 -6.14 1.31 -21.92
N ALA A 386 -6.19 1.47 -23.25
CA ALA A 386 -6.57 0.41 -24.16
C ALA A 386 -5.47 0.23 -25.20
N GLY A 387 -5.14 -1.02 -25.49
CA GLY A 387 -4.06 -1.41 -26.37
C GLY A 387 -4.43 -2.61 -27.23
N LYS A 388 -3.74 -2.76 -28.36
CA LYS A 388 -3.84 -3.94 -29.19
C LYS A 388 -2.63 -4.83 -28.92
N ILE A 389 -2.85 -6.11 -28.68
CA ILE A 389 -1.77 -7.08 -28.50
C ILE A 389 -1.07 -7.29 -29.84
N LYS A 390 0.22 -6.96 -29.91
CA LYS A 390 1.06 -7.16 -31.10
C LYS A 390 1.72 -8.53 -31.10
N ALA A 391 2.18 -8.98 -29.93
CA ALA A 391 2.81 -10.26 -29.72
C ALA A 391 2.54 -10.76 -28.30
N MET A 392 2.59 -12.08 -28.12
CA MET A 392 2.47 -12.75 -26.83
C MET A 392 3.58 -13.78 -26.71
N ARG A 393 4.15 -13.92 -25.52
CA ARG A 393 5.16 -14.93 -25.21
C ARG A 393 4.84 -15.67 -23.91
N ASN A 394 5.26 -16.93 -23.83
CA ASN A 394 5.19 -17.69 -22.58
C ASN A 394 6.34 -17.31 -21.63
N TYR A 395 6.36 -17.92 -20.44
CA TYR A 395 7.41 -17.76 -19.43
C TYR A 395 8.81 -18.24 -19.88
N LEU A 396 8.90 -19.02 -20.97
CA LEU A 396 10.15 -19.43 -21.61
C LEU A 396 10.57 -18.50 -22.76
N ASN A 397 9.91 -17.34 -22.92
CA ASN A 397 10.09 -16.39 -24.02
C ASN A 397 9.81 -16.95 -25.43
N GLN A 398 9.05 -18.03 -25.54
CA GLN A 398 8.59 -18.57 -26.82
C GLN A 398 7.27 -17.89 -27.23
N ASP A 399 7.10 -17.61 -28.52
CA ASP A 399 5.90 -16.95 -29.02
C ASP A 399 4.64 -17.83 -28.88
N LEU A 400 3.55 -17.23 -28.38
CA LEU A 400 2.25 -17.86 -28.21
C LEU A 400 1.22 -17.22 -29.12
N LYS A 401 0.41 -18.05 -29.80
CA LYS A 401 -0.72 -17.57 -30.61
C LYS A 401 -1.99 -17.37 -29.78
N GLU A 402 -2.21 -18.27 -28.85
CA GLU A 402 -3.39 -18.33 -27.98
C GLU A 402 -2.95 -18.74 -26.57
N ALA A 403 -3.63 -18.22 -25.55
CA ALA A 403 -3.39 -18.60 -24.16
C ALA A 403 -4.71 -18.72 -23.41
N GLY A 404 -4.91 -19.85 -22.73
CA GLY A 404 -6.14 -20.16 -22.00
C GLY A 404 -6.08 -19.77 -20.51
N PRO A 405 -7.11 -20.15 -19.74
CA PRO A 405 -7.18 -19.89 -18.30
C PRO A 405 -5.98 -20.45 -17.53
N SER A 406 -5.64 -19.77 -16.44
CA SER A 406 -4.47 -20.01 -15.57
C SER A 406 -3.11 -19.93 -16.25
N THR A 407 -3.00 -19.46 -17.50
CA THR A 407 -1.72 -19.37 -18.19
C THR A 407 -1.10 -17.98 -18.01
N PRO A 408 0.16 -17.87 -17.55
CA PRO A 408 0.88 -16.61 -17.50
C PRO A 408 1.43 -16.25 -18.89
N VAL A 409 1.20 -15.01 -19.33
CA VAL A 409 1.56 -14.54 -20.68
C VAL A 409 2.22 -13.16 -20.61
N LYS A 410 3.38 -13.03 -21.25
CA LYS A 410 4.04 -11.74 -21.51
C LYS A 410 3.39 -11.11 -22.75
N ILE A 411 2.76 -9.96 -22.60
CA ILE A 411 2.11 -9.22 -23.68
C ILE A 411 2.91 -8.00 -24.12
N LEU A 412 2.85 -7.72 -25.42
CA LEU A 412 3.62 -6.68 -26.09
C LEU A 412 2.70 -5.79 -26.93
N GLY A 413 3.06 -4.51 -27.05
CA GLY A 413 2.37 -3.57 -27.95
C GLY A 413 1.41 -2.60 -27.27
N LEU A 414 1.45 -2.52 -25.95
CA LEU A 414 0.75 -1.49 -25.19
C LEU A 414 1.38 -0.10 -25.42
N LYS A 415 0.56 0.96 -25.35
CA LYS A 415 1.05 2.35 -25.48
C LYS A 415 1.71 2.85 -24.20
N HIS A 416 1.21 2.42 -23.06
CA HIS A 416 1.71 2.76 -21.74
C HIS A 416 1.84 1.48 -20.92
N SER A 417 2.77 1.48 -19.95
CA SER A 417 2.88 0.40 -18.97
C SER A 417 1.62 0.40 -18.10
N PRO A 418 0.87 -0.72 -18.02
CA PRO A 418 -0.24 -0.84 -17.09
C PRO A 418 0.26 -0.90 -15.64
N GLU A 419 -0.66 -0.71 -14.69
CA GLU A 419 -0.35 -0.87 -13.28
C GLU A 419 -0.45 -2.34 -12.84
N VAL A 420 0.35 -2.72 -11.85
CA VAL A 420 0.30 -4.08 -11.29
C VAL A 420 -0.98 -4.25 -10.47
N GLY A 421 -1.73 -5.31 -10.77
CA GLY A 421 -3.06 -5.57 -10.21
C GLY A 421 -4.22 -5.06 -11.06
N ASP A 422 -3.96 -4.31 -12.14
CA ASP A 422 -5.04 -3.90 -13.06
C ASP A 422 -5.72 -5.14 -13.67
N ILE A 423 -7.04 -5.09 -13.72
CA ILE A 423 -7.86 -6.08 -14.42
C ILE A 423 -7.77 -5.81 -15.92
N VAL A 424 -7.44 -6.86 -16.66
CA VAL A 424 -7.41 -6.90 -18.11
C VAL A 424 -8.68 -7.52 -18.63
N GLU A 425 -9.42 -6.79 -19.46
CA GLU A 425 -10.59 -7.30 -20.15
C GLU A 425 -10.37 -7.20 -21.67
N VAL A 426 -10.50 -8.32 -22.36
CA VAL A 426 -10.59 -8.34 -23.83
C VAL A 426 -11.99 -7.93 -24.22
N THR A 427 -12.11 -6.92 -25.09
CA THR A 427 -13.40 -6.56 -25.66
C THR A 427 -13.28 -6.07 -27.10
N LYS A 428 -14.18 -6.54 -27.95
CA LYS A 428 -14.27 -6.12 -29.37
C LYS A 428 -15.12 -4.86 -29.54
N ASP A 429 -15.90 -4.48 -28.53
CA ASP A 429 -16.82 -3.34 -28.60
C ASP A 429 -16.13 -2.01 -28.21
N ARG A 430 -15.87 -1.18 -29.22
CA ARG A 430 -15.25 0.15 -29.04
C ARG A 430 -16.05 1.07 -28.11
N LYS A 431 -17.38 0.89 -27.97
CA LYS A 431 -18.19 1.70 -27.05
C LYS A 431 -17.95 1.30 -25.59
N LYS A 432 -17.86 -0.01 -25.32
CA LYS A 432 -17.52 -0.53 -23.98
C LYS A 432 -16.13 -0.07 -23.55
N ILE A 433 -15.15 -0.11 -24.45
CA ILE A 433 -13.78 0.40 -24.17
C ILE A 433 -13.83 1.84 -23.67
N LYS A 434 -14.52 2.74 -24.38
CA LYS A 434 -14.61 4.16 -23.97
C LYS A 434 -15.31 4.33 -22.62
N LEU A 435 -16.33 3.51 -22.34
CA LEU A 435 -17.11 3.59 -21.11
C LEU A 435 -16.29 3.11 -19.91
N ILE A 436 -15.59 1.97 -20.04
CA ILE A 436 -14.71 1.41 -19.02
C ILE A 436 -13.55 2.39 -18.71
N VAL A 437 -12.88 2.90 -19.75
CA VAL A 437 -11.79 3.88 -19.57
C VAL A 437 -12.29 5.17 -18.91
N LYS A 438 -13.47 5.69 -19.31
CA LYS A 438 -14.04 6.90 -18.70
C LYS A 438 -14.41 6.67 -17.23
N GLN A 439 -14.95 5.51 -16.89
CA GLN A 439 -15.32 5.14 -15.51
C GLN A 439 -14.08 4.97 -14.62
N ASN A 440 -13.04 4.29 -15.13
CA ASN A 440 -11.79 4.08 -14.41
C ASN A 440 -11.01 5.40 -14.23
N ASN A 441 -11.02 6.28 -15.22
CA ASN A 441 -10.46 7.63 -15.10
C ASN A 441 -11.23 8.46 -14.06
N TYR A 442 -12.55 8.32 -13.96
CA TYR A 442 -13.35 9.02 -12.94
C TYR A 442 -12.93 8.61 -11.52
N GLN A 443 -12.75 7.31 -11.27
CA GLN A 443 -12.36 6.77 -9.97
C GLN A 443 -10.94 7.16 -9.53
N LYS A 444 -9.96 7.17 -10.45
CA LYS A 444 -8.57 7.59 -10.15
C LYS A 444 -8.32 9.11 -10.28
N SER A 445 -9.25 9.87 -10.85
CA SER A 445 -9.24 11.34 -10.85
C SER A 445 -9.78 11.97 -9.56
N MET A 446 -10.10 11.16 -8.55
CA MET A 446 -10.01 11.61 -7.17
C MET A 446 -8.54 11.95 -6.93
N PRO A 447 -8.19 13.24 -6.68
CA PRO A 447 -6.85 13.54 -6.26
C PRO A 447 -6.54 12.67 -5.04
N ALA A 448 -5.40 11.99 -5.05
CA ALA A 448 -4.77 11.71 -3.77
C ALA A 448 -4.66 13.06 -3.03
N PRO A 449 -4.81 13.08 -1.69
CA PRO A 449 -4.60 14.30 -0.92
C PRO A 449 -3.33 14.95 -1.44
N LYS A 450 -3.39 16.22 -1.83
CA LYS A 450 -2.15 16.99 -1.84
C LYS A 450 -1.69 16.90 -0.39
N LEU A 451 -0.68 16.08 -0.13
CA LEU A 451 0.19 16.25 1.03
C LEU A 451 0.48 17.74 1.05
N ASP A 452 -0.01 18.43 2.09
CA ASP A 452 0.06 19.86 2.27
C ASP A 452 1.36 20.37 1.64
N GLN A 453 1.25 20.95 0.44
CA GLN A 453 2.17 22.01 0.12
C GLN A 453 1.71 23.10 1.06
N PRO A 454 2.51 23.46 2.08
CA PRO A 454 2.17 24.62 2.88
C PRO A 454 1.91 25.74 1.88
N ASP A 455 0.73 26.33 2.01
CA ASP A 455 0.37 27.56 1.34
C ASP A 455 1.59 28.46 1.40
N GLN A 456 2.18 28.79 0.25
CA GLN A 456 3.16 29.87 0.18
C GLN A 456 2.38 31.17 0.30
N GLY A 457 1.72 31.33 1.45
CA GLY A 457 1.43 32.62 2.03
C GLY A 457 2.79 33.22 2.41
N GLU A 458 2.99 34.45 1.97
CA GLU A 458 4.21 35.24 2.10
C GLU A 458 4.51 35.63 3.57
N GLU A 459 4.50 34.70 4.52
CA GLU A 459 4.83 34.94 5.93
C GLU A 459 5.42 33.67 6.59
N ASP A 460 6.71 33.36 6.34
CA ASP A 460 7.57 32.58 7.26
C ASP A 460 9.03 32.54 6.71
N GLU A 461 9.72 33.69 6.65
CA GLU A 461 11.15 33.75 6.28
C GLU A 461 12.13 33.36 7.42
N GLU A 462 11.66 32.79 8.54
CA GLU A 462 12.55 32.44 9.67
C GLU A 462 12.32 31.04 10.28
N ARG A 463 11.77 30.06 9.54
CA ARG A 463 11.92 28.65 9.92
C ARG A 463 13.16 28.08 9.24
N ALA A 464 14.10 27.56 10.04
CA ALA A 464 15.25 26.84 9.52
C ALA A 464 14.78 25.74 8.56
N GLU A 465 15.17 25.82 7.27
CA GLU A 465 14.85 24.79 6.27
C GLU A 465 15.33 23.43 6.79
N ILE A 466 14.38 22.51 6.99
CA ILE A 466 14.68 21.14 7.40
C ILE A 466 15.52 20.51 6.28
N PRO A 467 16.74 19.98 6.56
CA PRO A 467 17.57 19.35 5.55
C PRO A 467 16.82 18.22 4.84
N ALA A 468 16.78 18.28 3.52
CA ALA A 468 16.08 17.29 2.71
C ALA A 468 17.03 16.51 1.79
N LEU A 469 16.89 15.19 1.77
CA LEU A 469 17.51 14.31 0.78
C LEU A 469 16.57 14.17 -0.41
N ASN A 470 16.97 14.80 -1.51
CA ASN A 470 16.25 14.81 -2.77
C ASN A 470 16.68 13.61 -3.64
N ILE A 471 15.74 12.72 -3.96
CA ILE A 471 16.03 11.49 -4.72
C ILE A 471 15.18 11.39 -6.01
N THR A 472 15.83 10.93 -7.08
CA THR A 472 15.17 10.46 -8.29
C THR A 472 15.32 8.94 -8.36
N LEU A 473 14.21 8.22 -8.37
CA LEU A 473 14.19 6.75 -8.36
C LEU A 473 13.91 6.19 -9.75
N LYS A 474 14.82 5.35 -10.26
CA LYS A 474 14.64 4.58 -11.50
C LYS A 474 14.77 3.09 -11.21
N THR A 475 13.75 2.32 -11.57
CA THR A 475 13.69 0.88 -11.34
C THR A 475 13.44 0.13 -12.65
N ASP A 476 13.80 -1.15 -12.68
CA ASP A 476 13.58 -2.02 -13.82
C ASP A 476 12.09 -2.37 -14.00
N VAL A 477 11.41 -2.71 -12.90
CA VAL A 477 9.99 -3.08 -12.89
C VAL A 477 9.17 -2.15 -11.98
N LEU A 478 7.85 -2.12 -12.21
CA LEU A 478 6.92 -1.33 -11.41
C LEU A 478 6.81 -1.84 -9.96
N GLY A 479 6.81 -3.16 -9.77
CA GLY A 479 6.67 -3.75 -8.44
C GLY A 479 7.76 -3.29 -7.47
N SER A 480 9.03 -3.36 -7.88
CA SER A 480 10.16 -2.93 -7.05
C SER A 480 10.14 -1.42 -6.78
N GLN A 481 9.60 -0.62 -7.70
CA GLN A 481 9.37 0.80 -7.48
C GLN A 481 8.41 1.04 -6.31
N GLU A 482 7.26 0.37 -6.31
CA GLU A 482 6.25 0.51 -5.26
C GLU A 482 6.78 0.06 -3.90
N ALA A 483 7.49 -1.07 -3.87
CA ALA A 483 8.12 -1.60 -2.66
C ALA A 483 9.13 -0.62 -2.03
N LEU A 484 9.95 0.02 -2.87
CA LEU A 484 10.89 1.04 -2.43
C LEU A 484 10.18 2.28 -1.89
N LEU A 485 9.13 2.75 -2.57
CA LEU A 485 8.35 3.91 -2.13
C LEU A 485 7.62 3.67 -0.80
N GLU A 486 6.99 2.51 -0.65
CA GLU A 486 6.33 2.09 0.59
C GLU A 486 7.33 2.04 1.76
N THR A 487 8.56 1.59 1.49
CA THR A 487 9.61 1.57 2.50
C THR A 487 10.15 2.97 2.79
N PHE A 488 10.29 3.84 1.79
CA PHE A 488 10.70 5.23 1.97
C PHE A 488 9.70 6.02 2.82
N GLU A 489 8.40 5.71 2.76
CA GLU A 489 7.40 6.31 3.64
C GLU A 489 7.61 5.97 5.13
N LYS A 490 8.31 4.87 5.43
CA LYS A 490 8.69 4.51 6.81
C LYS A 490 9.86 5.36 7.32
N PHE A 491 10.65 5.98 6.43
CA PHE A 491 11.76 6.87 6.78
C PHE A 491 11.28 8.29 7.12
N LYS A 492 10.43 8.40 8.15
CA LYS A 492 9.95 9.68 8.68
C LYS A 492 10.75 10.06 9.92
N ASP A 493 11.40 11.22 9.87
CA ASP A 493 12.14 11.81 10.98
C ASP A 493 11.81 13.32 11.05
N PRO A 494 11.68 13.92 12.25
CA PRO A 494 11.39 15.34 12.38
C PRO A 494 12.56 16.27 11.97
N GLU A 495 13.80 15.78 11.94
CA GLU A 495 14.99 16.60 11.64
C GLU A 495 15.48 16.50 10.20
N VAL A 496 15.07 15.48 9.45
CA VAL A 496 15.46 15.27 8.05
C VAL A 496 14.29 14.78 7.21
N LYS A 497 14.19 15.27 5.98
CA LYS A 497 13.12 14.88 5.05
C LYS A 497 13.66 14.08 3.87
N LEU A 498 12.99 13.00 3.50
CA LEU A 498 13.24 12.29 2.23
C LEU A 498 12.22 12.75 1.19
N ASN A 499 12.69 13.33 0.08
CA ASN A 499 11.85 13.81 -1.00
C ASN A 499 12.08 12.99 -2.28
N VAL A 500 11.06 12.27 -2.74
CA VAL A 500 11.08 11.62 -4.06
C VAL A 500 10.61 12.61 -5.11
N ILE A 501 11.55 13.23 -5.83
CA ILE A 501 11.26 14.25 -6.85
C ILE A 501 10.58 13.60 -8.05
N LYS A 502 11.15 12.50 -8.50
CA LYS A 502 10.72 11.79 -9.70
C LYS A 502 10.91 10.30 -9.52
N LYS A 503 9.92 9.55 -9.99
CA LYS A 503 9.96 8.09 -10.10
C LYS A 503 9.74 7.70 -11.56
N GLY A 504 10.49 6.73 -12.05
CA GLY A 504 10.34 6.22 -13.42
C GLY A 504 10.75 4.77 -13.57
N LEU A 505 10.28 4.15 -14.65
CA LEU A 505 10.65 2.79 -15.03
C LEU A 505 11.67 2.82 -16.18
N GLY A 506 12.55 1.84 -16.18
CA GLY A 506 13.57 1.65 -17.20
C GLY A 506 14.81 2.54 -16.99
N ASN A 507 15.66 2.55 -18.01
CA ASN A 507 16.96 3.18 -17.98
C ASN A 507 16.92 4.68 -17.67
N ILE A 508 18.00 5.17 -17.06
CA ILE A 508 18.19 6.60 -16.76
C ILE A 508 18.48 7.34 -18.06
N THR A 509 17.74 8.43 -18.29
CA THR A 509 17.81 9.30 -19.48
C THR A 509 18.34 10.69 -19.12
N ASP A 510 18.71 11.47 -20.14
CA ASP A 510 19.25 12.84 -19.99
C ASP A 510 18.28 13.74 -19.19
N VAL A 511 16.97 13.58 -19.41
CA VAL A 511 15.93 14.33 -18.70
C VAL A 511 15.98 14.05 -17.19
N ASP A 512 16.24 12.80 -16.80
CA ASP A 512 16.30 12.44 -15.37
C ASP A 512 17.53 13.06 -14.68
N VAL A 513 18.65 13.21 -15.42
CA VAL A 513 19.86 13.87 -14.94
C VAL A 513 19.63 15.37 -14.76
N LEU A 514 18.98 16.03 -15.73
CA LEU A 514 18.66 17.46 -15.66
C LEU A 514 17.67 17.79 -14.51
N ASP A 515 16.64 16.96 -14.34
CA ASP A 515 15.68 17.11 -13.25
C ASP A 515 16.36 16.96 -11.89
N SER A 516 17.22 15.95 -11.76
CA SER A 516 17.98 15.69 -10.52
C SER A 516 18.98 16.81 -10.22
N GLN A 517 19.63 17.37 -11.25
CA GLN A 517 20.52 18.53 -11.12
C GLN A 517 19.78 19.76 -10.57
N THR A 518 18.62 20.07 -11.16
CA THR A 518 17.80 21.24 -10.77
C THR A 518 17.39 21.16 -9.31
N ALA A 519 17.02 19.96 -8.86
CA ALA A 519 16.60 19.71 -7.50
C ALA A 519 17.76 19.40 -6.53
N LYS A 520 19.04 19.53 -6.96
CA LYS A 520 20.23 19.19 -6.16
C LYS A 520 20.14 17.81 -5.51
N GLY A 521 19.59 16.84 -6.26
CA GLY A 521 19.32 15.49 -5.78
C GLY A 521 20.36 14.48 -6.23
N ILE A 522 20.09 13.23 -5.87
CA ILE A 522 20.82 12.05 -6.31
C ILE A 522 19.91 11.14 -7.13
N ILE A 523 20.49 10.32 -8.02
CA ILE A 523 19.74 9.33 -8.79
C ILE A 523 20.02 7.94 -8.22
N LEU A 524 18.96 7.25 -7.81
CA LEU A 524 19.00 5.86 -7.37
C LEU A 524 18.55 4.95 -8.53
N ALA A 525 19.48 4.14 -9.02
CA ALA A 525 19.29 3.20 -10.11
C ALA A 525 19.15 1.78 -9.54
N PHE A 526 17.94 1.22 -9.54
CA PHE A 526 17.70 -0.15 -9.10
C PHE A 526 17.56 -1.08 -10.32
N ARG A 527 18.57 -1.93 -10.54
CA ARG A 527 18.66 -2.90 -11.66
C ARG A 527 18.51 -2.28 -13.06
N VAL A 528 18.75 -0.99 -13.20
CA VAL A 528 18.70 -0.26 -14.47
C VAL A 528 20.07 0.28 -14.85
N LYS A 529 20.28 0.48 -16.14
CA LYS A 529 21.49 1.10 -16.68
C LYS A 529 21.22 2.54 -17.07
N THR A 530 22.28 3.32 -17.22
CA THR A 530 22.21 4.68 -17.76
C THR A 530 22.49 4.65 -19.26
N VAL A 531 21.84 5.50 -20.06
CA VAL A 531 22.24 5.66 -21.47
C VAL A 531 23.53 6.47 -21.56
N ALA A 532 24.34 6.22 -22.60
CA ALA A 532 25.68 6.81 -22.73
C ALA A 532 25.66 8.36 -22.68
N SER A 533 24.67 8.99 -23.32
CA SER A 533 24.47 10.44 -23.28
C SER A 533 24.23 10.95 -21.86
N ALA A 534 23.41 10.25 -21.08
CA ALA A 534 23.08 10.64 -19.71
C ALA A 534 24.26 10.42 -18.76
N GLU A 535 25.11 9.43 -19.02
CA GLU A 535 26.30 9.16 -18.21
C GLU A 535 27.40 10.20 -18.44
N GLU A 536 27.54 10.72 -19.65
CA GLU A 536 28.39 11.88 -19.94
C GLU A 536 27.83 13.13 -19.25
N LEU A 537 26.53 13.40 -19.42
CA LEU A 537 25.86 14.55 -18.80
C LEU A 537 25.95 14.53 -17.27
N ALA A 538 25.81 13.36 -16.63
CA ALA A 538 25.90 13.23 -15.18
C ALA A 538 27.32 13.53 -14.66
N ARG A 539 28.36 13.19 -15.43
CA ARG A 539 29.76 13.54 -15.10
C ARG A 539 30.00 15.04 -15.20
N ASP A 540 29.47 15.68 -16.24
CA ASP A 540 29.62 17.13 -16.45
C ASP A 540 28.85 17.95 -15.41
N THR A 541 27.61 17.54 -15.11
CA THR A 541 26.73 18.20 -14.14
C THR A 541 27.02 17.81 -12.68
N LYS A 542 27.91 16.83 -12.46
CA LYS A 542 28.28 16.27 -11.15
C LYS A 542 27.10 15.71 -10.36
N VAL A 543 26.10 15.18 -11.05
CA VAL A 543 24.96 14.48 -10.41
C VAL A 543 25.38 13.04 -10.09
N PRO A 544 25.35 12.61 -8.83
CA PRO A 544 25.73 11.24 -8.47
C PRO A 544 24.62 10.25 -8.85
N ILE A 545 25.01 9.22 -9.60
CA ILE A 545 24.16 8.06 -9.93
C ILE A 545 24.65 6.86 -9.13
N LEU A 546 23.78 6.27 -8.32
CA LEU A 546 24.08 5.12 -7.48
C LEU A 546 23.36 3.89 -8.01
N TYR A 547 24.10 2.82 -8.28
CA TYR A 547 23.57 1.57 -8.85
C TYR A 547 23.43 0.50 -7.78
N PHE A 548 22.27 -0.14 -7.76
CA PHE A 548 21.94 -1.21 -6.83
C PHE A 548 21.26 -2.36 -7.54
N ASP A 549 21.69 -3.58 -7.22
CA ASP A 549 21.00 -4.80 -7.65
C ASP A 549 20.20 -5.46 -6.51
N ILE A 550 20.41 -4.99 -5.27
CA ILE A 550 19.84 -5.58 -4.05
C ILE A 550 19.14 -4.47 -3.26
N ILE A 551 17.86 -4.66 -2.97
CA ILE A 551 17.01 -3.63 -2.37
C ILE A 551 17.55 -3.13 -1.01
N TYR A 552 18.10 -4.00 -0.19
CA TYR A 552 18.64 -3.65 1.13
C TYR A 552 19.83 -2.69 1.04
N LYS A 553 20.76 -2.94 0.11
CA LYS A 553 21.93 -2.07 -0.08
C LYS A 553 21.50 -0.65 -0.46
N LEU A 554 20.42 -0.55 -1.24
CA LEU A 554 19.83 0.74 -1.60
C LEU A 554 19.22 1.42 -0.37
N LEU A 555 18.42 0.68 0.41
CA LEU A 555 17.79 1.21 1.62
C LEU A 555 18.83 1.65 2.68
N GLU A 556 19.87 0.86 2.89
CA GLU A 556 20.99 1.16 3.81
C GLU A 556 21.74 2.43 3.37
N GLU A 557 22.03 2.59 2.07
CA GLU A 557 22.68 3.80 1.56
C GLU A 557 21.79 5.05 1.77
N VAL A 558 20.47 4.93 1.53
CA VAL A 558 19.53 6.03 1.78
C VAL A 558 19.52 6.39 3.26
N GLU A 559 19.45 5.40 4.15
CA GLU A 559 19.49 5.59 5.59
C GLU A 559 20.80 6.24 6.06
N GLU A 560 21.95 5.79 5.53
CA GLU A 560 23.26 6.38 5.85
C GLU A 560 23.36 7.84 5.40
N ARG A 561 22.78 8.18 4.25
CA ARG A 561 22.74 9.57 3.77
C ARG A 561 21.83 10.44 4.61
N LEU A 562 20.66 9.94 5.01
CA LEU A 562 19.80 10.64 5.95
C LEU A 562 20.52 10.87 7.29
N LYS A 563 21.29 9.89 7.78
CA LYS A 563 22.13 10.05 8.98
C LYS A 563 23.19 11.14 8.84
N LYS A 564 23.79 11.30 7.65
CA LYS A 564 24.79 12.36 7.39
C LYS A 564 24.17 13.76 7.37
N LEU A 565 22.87 13.87 7.11
CA LEU A 565 22.13 15.13 7.16
C LEU A 565 21.67 15.48 8.58
N LEU A 566 21.61 14.50 9.50
CA LEU A 566 21.27 14.75 10.89
C LEU A 566 22.35 15.59 11.59
N SER A 567 21.90 16.54 12.40
CA SER A 567 22.79 17.31 13.26
C SER A 567 23.41 16.39 14.34
N PRO A 568 24.73 16.49 14.59
CA PRO A 568 25.38 15.66 15.60
C PRO A 568 24.84 15.95 17.01
N GLN A 569 24.57 14.91 17.80
CA GLN A 569 24.23 15.06 19.22
C GLN A 569 25.48 15.41 20.01
N ILE A 570 25.38 16.47 20.80
CA ILE A 570 26.38 16.78 21.82
C ILE A 570 26.02 15.97 23.07
N VAL A 571 26.68 14.83 23.25
CA VAL A 571 26.55 14.03 24.48
C VAL A 571 27.48 14.62 25.53
N ARG A 572 26.88 15.07 26.64
CA ARG A 572 27.62 15.53 27.82
C ARG A 572 27.89 14.36 28.74
N THR A 573 29.16 14.06 28.98
CA THR A 573 29.56 13.08 29.99
C THR A 573 30.16 13.82 31.17
N GLU A 574 29.52 13.73 32.32
CA GLU A 574 30.08 14.24 33.58
C GLU A 574 31.24 13.34 34.01
N LEU A 575 32.41 13.95 34.23
CA LEU A 575 33.65 13.24 34.57
C LEU A 575 33.91 13.23 36.07
N GLY A 576 33.56 14.31 36.77
CA GLY A 576 33.78 14.44 38.21
C GLY A 576 33.39 15.79 38.79
N LYS A 577 33.43 15.87 40.11
CA LYS A 577 33.11 17.07 40.90
C LYS A 577 34.28 17.47 41.77
N ILE A 578 34.57 18.76 41.83
CA ILE A 578 35.64 19.33 42.65
C ILE A 578 35.04 20.37 43.59
N LEU A 579 35.45 20.34 44.85
CA LEU A 579 35.16 21.41 45.80
C LEU A 579 36.33 22.41 45.82
N VAL A 580 36.03 23.70 45.64
CA VAL A 580 37.04 24.77 45.71
C VAL A 580 37.39 25.05 47.17
N LEU A 581 38.67 24.88 47.52
CA LEU A 581 39.18 25.09 48.88
C LEU A 581 39.91 26.44 49.02
N ALA A 582 40.59 26.89 47.96
CA ALA A 582 41.36 28.12 47.97
C ALA A 582 41.42 28.75 46.59
N ILE A 583 41.62 30.07 46.53
CA ILE A 583 41.83 30.82 45.29
C ILE A 583 43.20 31.47 45.39
N PHE A 584 44.08 31.15 44.45
CA PHE A 584 45.47 31.61 44.47
C PHE A 584 45.68 32.88 43.65
N LYS A 585 44.98 33.01 42.51
CA LYS A 585 45.13 34.16 41.62
C LYS A 585 43.88 34.41 40.80
N THR A 586 43.48 35.66 40.70
CA THR A 586 42.31 36.10 39.94
C THR A 586 42.75 37.12 38.89
N ASN A 587 42.58 36.77 37.61
CA ASN A 587 42.84 37.66 36.47
C ASN A 587 41.52 37.98 35.75
N LYS A 588 41.53 38.96 34.84
CA LYS A 588 40.32 39.37 34.07
C LYS A 588 39.70 38.25 33.23
N ASP A 589 40.51 37.31 32.72
CA ASP A 589 40.07 36.24 31.81
C ASP A 589 40.23 34.82 32.39
N GLY A 590 40.56 34.69 33.68
CA GLY A 590 40.72 33.37 34.30
C GLY A 590 41.20 33.40 35.75
N MET A 591 41.09 32.26 36.44
CA MET A 591 41.40 32.10 37.86
C MET A 591 42.23 30.83 38.11
N ILE A 592 43.12 30.88 39.09
CA ILE A 592 43.86 29.72 39.60
C ILE A 592 43.24 29.32 40.94
N LEU A 593 42.70 28.12 40.98
CA LEU A 593 41.93 27.57 42.10
C LEU A 593 42.66 26.36 42.67
N GLY A 594 42.64 26.20 43.98
CA GLY A 594 42.97 24.94 44.66
C GLY A 594 41.68 24.24 45.06
N GLY A 595 41.52 22.99 44.66
CA GLY A 595 40.34 22.21 44.98
C GLY A 595 40.64 20.74 45.24
N ARG A 596 39.69 20.05 45.87
CA ARG A 596 39.75 18.61 46.11
C ARG A 596 38.70 17.90 45.27
N VAL A 597 39.09 16.82 44.60
CA VAL A 597 38.18 15.99 43.81
C VAL A 597 37.27 15.22 44.75
N MET A 598 35.98 15.54 44.74
CA MET A 598 34.98 14.90 45.60
C MET A 598 34.52 13.57 45.01
N GLU A 599 34.26 13.55 43.71
CA GLU A 599 33.71 12.40 43.00
C GLU A 599 34.28 12.32 41.59
N GLY A 600 34.55 11.11 41.10
CA GLY A 600 35.01 10.87 39.74
C GLY A 600 36.47 11.26 39.51
N ARG A 601 36.76 11.75 38.29
CA ARG A 601 38.10 12.16 37.87
C ARG A 601 38.06 13.50 37.15
N VAL A 602 39.16 14.24 37.23
CA VAL A 602 39.32 15.52 36.56
C VAL A 602 40.37 15.35 35.50
N LYS A 603 40.03 15.66 34.24
CA LYS A 603 40.97 15.60 33.12
C LYS A 603 41.28 17.01 32.66
N ASN A 604 42.51 17.28 32.24
CA ASN A 604 42.86 18.58 31.68
C ASN A 604 42.14 18.82 30.33
N GLN A 605 41.91 20.08 29.94
CA GLN A 605 41.21 20.49 28.71
C GLN A 605 39.72 20.12 28.62
N THR A 606 39.02 20.07 29.76
CA THR A 606 37.57 19.81 29.83
C THR A 606 36.77 21.05 30.16
N LYS A 607 35.44 20.98 30.02
CA LYS A 607 34.56 22.09 30.40
C LYS A 607 34.18 22.03 31.88
N ILE A 608 33.98 23.20 32.46
CA ILE A 608 33.63 23.39 33.87
C ILE A 608 32.30 24.11 33.97
N LYS A 609 31.43 23.61 34.84
CA LYS A 609 30.20 24.25 35.29
C LYS A 609 30.33 24.53 36.78
N VAL A 610 30.22 25.79 37.16
CA VAL A 610 30.37 26.24 38.55
C VAL A 610 28.99 26.30 39.21
N ILE A 611 28.86 25.64 40.37
CA ILE A 611 27.63 25.55 41.14
C ILE A 611 27.86 26.12 42.54
N ARG A 612 26.99 27.05 42.93
CA ARG A 612 26.94 27.63 44.28
C ARG A 612 25.53 27.47 44.81
N ASN A 613 25.38 26.84 45.99
CA ASN A 613 24.08 26.60 46.63
C ASN A 613 23.03 25.94 45.70
N GLY A 614 23.48 25.06 44.80
CA GLY A 614 22.62 24.37 43.84
C GLY A 614 22.29 25.15 42.55
N ALA A 615 22.68 26.42 42.44
CA ALA A 615 22.46 27.24 41.23
C ALA A 615 23.74 27.32 40.36
N ILE A 616 23.55 27.35 39.04
CA ILE A 616 24.66 27.50 38.08
C ILE A 616 25.10 28.96 38.05
N VAL A 617 26.31 29.23 38.52
CA VAL A 617 26.88 30.59 38.56
C VAL A 617 27.51 30.95 37.22
N THR A 618 28.36 30.07 36.70
CA THR A 618 29.09 30.33 35.45
C THR A 618 29.55 29.04 34.77
N ARG A 619 29.99 29.16 33.52
CA ARG A 619 30.62 28.09 32.74
C ARG A 619 31.93 28.59 32.18
N GLY A 620 32.90 27.69 32.02
CA GLY A 620 34.19 28.00 31.43
C GLY A 620 34.99 26.75 31.12
N ASP A 621 36.25 26.94 30.78
CA ASP A 621 37.15 25.87 30.34
C ASP A 621 38.29 25.66 31.35
N LEU A 622 38.68 24.40 31.53
CA LEU A 622 39.88 24.03 32.28
C LEU A 622 41.09 24.02 31.34
N ILE A 623 41.99 25.00 31.45
CA ILE A 623 43.17 25.10 30.58
C ILE A 623 44.37 24.35 31.16
N GLY A 624 44.46 24.23 32.47
CA GLY A 624 45.60 23.62 33.14
C GLY A 624 45.21 22.92 34.42
N LEU A 625 45.84 21.77 34.67
CA LEU A 625 45.65 20.93 35.84
C LEU A 625 47.03 20.58 36.42
N GLN A 626 47.20 20.82 37.71
CA GLN A 626 48.44 20.55 38.44
C GLN A 626 48.13 19.77 39.72
N SER A 627 48.99 18.82 40.08
CA SER A 627 48.98 18.20 41.41
C SER A 627 50.33 18.45 42.07
N GLY A 628 50.32 19.13 43.22
CA GLY A 628 51.55 19.66 43.82
C GLY A 628 52.23 20.69 42.92
N LYS A 629 53.41 20.36 42.38
CA LYS A 629 54.20 21.23 41.48
C LYS A 629 54.32 20.71 40.05
N GLU A 630 53.66 19.60 39.72
CA GLU A 630 53.75 18.95 38.41
C GLU A 630 52.44 19.11 37.63
N GLU A 631 52.55 19.32 36.32
CA GLU A 631 51.40 19.31 35.41
C GLU A 631 50.97 17.88 35.14
N VAL A 632 49.69 17.59 35.37
CA VAL A 632 49.12 16.24 35.28
C VAL A 632 47.97 16.22 34.29
N THR A 633 47.81 15.10 33.59
CA THR A 633 46.74 14.91 32.61
C THR A 633 45.40 14.62 33.27
N GLU A 634 45.43 13.91 34.41
CA GLU A 634 44.24 13.60 35.20
C GLU A 634 44.54 13.56 36.70
N VAL A 635 43.51 13.84 37.51
CA VAL A 635 43.54 13.76 38.97
C VAL A 635 42.35 12.92 39.44
N LEU A 636 42.61 11.99 40.34
CA LEU A 636 41.63 11.02 40.84
C LEU A 636 40.93 11.51 42.11
N GLN A 637 39.81 10.86 42.45
CA GLN A 637 39.02 11.14 43.64
C GLN A 637 39.86 11.19 44.92
N GLY A 638 39.57 12.16 45.78
CA GLY A 638 40.23 12.34 47.08
C GLY A 638 41.54 13.12 47.04
N GLN A 639 42.11 13.37 45.86
CA GLN A 639 43.35 14.14 45.70
C GLN A 639 43.07 15.66 45.58
N GLU A 640 44.06 16.45 45.99
CA GLU A 640 44.07 17.90 45.83
C GLU A 640 44.78 18.29 44.53
N CYS A 641 44.23 19.29 43.85
CA CYS A 641 44.77 19.78 42.59
C CYS A 641 44.62 21.31 42.46
N GLY A 642 45.57 21.89 41.73
CA GLY A 642 45.51 23.25 41.21
C GLY A 642 44.86 23.25 39.83
N LEU A 643 43.87 24.11 39.64
CA LEU A 643 43.07 24.22 38.42
C LEU A 643 43.21 25.63 37.86
N ARG A 644 43.47 25.73 36.55
CA ARG A 644 43.44 27.01 35.83
C ARG A 644 42.15 27.12 35.03
N PHE A 645 41.19 27.84 35.59
CA PHE A 645 39.89 28.13 34.99
C PHE A 645 39.98 29.33 34.05
N LYS A 646 39.36 29.23 32.88
CA LYS A 646 39.15 30.34 31.94
C LYS A 646 37.66 30.61 31.79
N GLY A 647 37.24 31.81 32.17
CA GLY A 647 35.84 32.23 32.11
C GLY A 647 35.66 33.60 32.76
N ARG A 648 34.53 34.25 32.47
CA ARG A 648 34.22 35.61 32.94
C ARG A 648 33.50 35.66 34.29
N GLY A 649 33.15 34.51 34.88
CA GLY A 649 32.43 34.44 36.15
C GLY A 649 33.36 34.35 37.36
N VAL A 650 32.91 34.90 38.49
CA VAL A 650 33.65 34.89 39.76
C VAL A 650 33.39 33.59 40.51
N ILE A 651 34.46 32.87 40.83
CA ILE A 651 34.43 31.63 41.62
C ILE A 651 34.82 31.98 43.06
N GLU A 652 34.11 31.40 44.03
CA GLU A 652 34.35 31.58 45.46
C GLU A 652 34.77 30.27 46.12
N VAL A 653 35.34 30.39 47.33
CA VAL A 653 35.67 29.23 48.16
C VAL A 653 34.36 28.54 48.59
N ASN A 654 34.36 27.21 48.58
CA ASN A 654 33.21 26.32 48.76
C ASN A 654 32.27 26.19 47.54
N ASP A 655 32.61 26.77 46.38
CA ASP A 655 31.90 26.45 45.14
C ASP A 655 32.20 25.01 44.68
N THR A 656 31.22 24.37 44.07
CA THR A 656 31.36 23.04 43.46
C THR A 656 31.55 23.19 41.95
N LEU A 657 32.63 22.62 41.42
CA LEU A 657 32.92 22.57 39.99
C LEU A 657 32.53 21.21 39.43
N GLU A 658 31.53 21.17 38.57
CA GLU A 658 31.19 20.02 37.75
C GLU A 658 32.02 20.01 36.47
N ILE A 659 32.82 18.97 36.30
CA ILE A 659 33.67 18.77 35.14
C ILE A 659 32.95 17.86 34.17
N TYR A 660 32.80 18.29 32.92
CA TYR A 660 32.17 17.49 31.88
C TYR A 660 32.90 17.60 30.54
N GLU A 661 32.76 16.54 29.74
CA GLU A 661 33.24 16.48 28.37
C GLU A 661 32.03 16.51 27.43
N GLU A 662 32.12 17.30 26.36
CA GLU A 662 31.14 17.31 25.27
C GLU A 662 31.72 16.50 24.12
N LYS A 663 31.12 15.35 23.80
CA LYS A 663 31.48 14.56 22.61
C LYS A 663 30.38 14.70 21.57
N MET A 664 30.79 15.00 20.33
CA MET A 664 29.90 14.89 19.18
C MET A 664 29.71 13.41 18.87
N GLN A 665 28.48 12.92 18.98
CA GLN A 665 28.08 11.61 18.52
C GLN A 665 27.10 11.76 17.35
N THR A 666 27.32 10.97 16.30
CA THR A 666 26.36 10.82 15.20
C THR A 666 25.11 10.12 15.73
N LYS A 667 23.94 10.75 15.57
CA LYS A 667 22.64 10.16 15.94
C LYS A 667 22.38 8.88 15.15
N LYS A 668 21.68 7.93 15.77
CA LYS A 668 21.03 6.84 15.04
C LYS A 668 19.71 7.35 14.47
N PHE A 669 19.47 7.07 13.20
CA PHE A 669 18.20 7.35 12.52
C PHE A 669 17.07 6.55 13.19
N GLY A 670 15.94 7.20 13.47
CA GLY A 670 14.76 6.54 14.04
C GLY A 670 14.86 6.12 15.51
N ALA A 671 15.86 6.61 16.27
CA ALA A 671 15.84 6.47 17.72
C ALA A 671 14.73 7.37 18.28
N LYS A 672 13.57 6.78 18.60
CA LYS A 672 12.64 7.39 19.53
C LYS A 672 13.35 7.46 20.88
N ASP A 673 13.43 8.66 21.46
CA ASP A 673 13.84 8.86 22.86
C ASP A 673 13.00 8.01 23.81
#